data_AF-A0A7Z0I2J7-F1
#
_entry.id   AF-A0A7Z0I2J7-F1
#
_cell.length_a   1.000
_cell.length_b   1.000
_cell.length_c   1.000
_cell.angle_alpha   90.00
_cell.angle_beta   90.00
_cell.angle_gamma   90.00
#
_symmetry.space_group_name_H-M   'P 1'
#
loop_
_entity.id
_entity.type
_entity.pdbx_description
1 polymer ?
#
loop_
_entity_poly.entity_id
_entity_poly.type
_entity_poly.pdbx_seq_one_letter_code
_entity_poly.pdbx_strand_id
1 'polypeptide(L)'
;MSASLDQHAASVGNRSHPLQTWQILLALAFVLAVGKALLPPGLVRPPEWMILPFDDWINAAFDFIRNDLGLVVVTRAIADGIEWCLDVTGNLLYGRNRWPRIGPVPWSVVLVSMTMLGYALGGWRLAALAGGTILWIAVMGQWRWSMETLSVILVAAPVSVLLGLVTGVAAWRWRAFERVLNPLLNIAQSMPHFAYMIPVVVFIGVGPKAGAVVTIIFSVPPMIRLTLLGLRKVPSEVVEAGKMSGASQWNLLTRVRIPTARTEILIGVNQVIMQCLAMVVLASFIGMPGLGQRLLQMLQALRIGPAFEIGITIVLIAVTLDRLSRAWAMRKPVHHNPGTSWARRHRLWLIWAGLAVAAWLLAQMVPYFHIVARGQALSLAGPINAVVNAFLDVVSPFTEALRRFLIVQVLIPFRDAILWLPYTTVLAVVAAAGWALGGWRSALVCLAFIVPIAMTGWWDRAMITVYTVLTAVTVAALFGIPCGIWAAGKPSRARRTLLVCDTLQTFPSFIYLIPVVMLFGVSDVAVLAAVMVFAAVPLVRYTVEGLTGIAPEMLEAGQMNGATRWQALRHIRLPLAFPTLLVGFNQSVMFALFMVIIAAFIGTQDLGQEMQRALSATDVGKGLVLGFAVAFLGLMVDHLLMRWSDRVRTGNRRRQGAA
;
A
#
# COMPACT_ATOMS: atom_id res chain seq x y z
N MET A 1 5.24 -45.48 -50.38
CA MET A 1 5.65 -44.66 -49.21
C MET A 1 4.57 -44.71 -48.12
N SER A 2 4.06 -45.91 -47.84
CA SER A 2 2.86 -46.16 -47.01
C SER A 2 3.15 -47.14 -45.88
N ALA A 3 4.41 -47.23 -45.42
CA ALA A 3 4.84 -48.17 -44.39
C ALA A 3 5.59 -47.49 -43.22
N SER A 4 5.61 -46.16 -43.14
CA SER A 4 6.30 -45.42 -42.07
C SER A 4 5.37 -44.69 -41.10
N LEU A 5 4.04 -44.76 -41.28
CA LEU A 5 3.08 -44.09 -40.40
C LEU A 5 2.52 -44.97 -39.27
N ASP A 6 2.63 -46.30 -39.38
CA ASP A 6 2.09 -47.22 -38.36
C ASP A 6 3.07 -47.50 -37.20
N GLN A 7 4.34 -47.11 -37.31
CA GLN A 7 5.31 -47.31 -36.21
C GLN A 7 5.27 -46.20 -35.13
N HIS A 8 4.57 -45.09 -35.35
CA HIS A 8 4.36 -44.07 -34.31
C HIS A 8 3.07 -44.26 -33.48
N ALA A 9 2.18 -45.16 -33.90
CA ALA A 9 0.91 -45.40 -33.20
C ALA A 9 1.01 -46.48 -32.10
N ALA A 10 2.09 -47.27 -32.05
CA ALA A 10 2.22 -48.43 -31.16
C ALA A 10 3.13 -48.24 -29.93
N SER A 11 3.56 -47.01 -29.60
CA SER A 11 4.34 -46.73 -28.38
C SER A 11 3.61 -45.90 -27.32
N VAL A 12 2.30 -45.67 -27.47
CA VAL A 12 1.45 -45.11 -26.40
C VAL A 12 1.00 -46.26 -25.47
N GLY A 13 1.96 -47.08 -25.08
CA GLY A 13 1.80 -48.05 -24.00
C GLY A 13 1.78 -47.31 -22.67
N ASN A 14 0.58 -47.16 -22.13
CA ASN A 14 0.23 -47.03 -20.71
C ASN A 14 1.43 -47.06 -19.73
N ARG A 15 2.15 -45.94 -19.59
CA ARG A 15 3.01 -45.73 -18.43
C ARG A 15 2.12 -45.15 -17.35
N SER A 16 1.70 -45.99 -16.41
CA SER A 16 1.19 -45.55 -15.13
C SER A 16 2.27 -44.66 -14.49
N HIS A 17 2.16 -43.34 -14.66
CA HIS A 17 3.01 -42.41 -13.93
C HIS A 17 2.79 -42.70 -12.43
N PRO A 18 3.83 -43.00 -11.64
CA PRO A 18 3.66 -43.15 -10.21
C PRO A 18 2.96 -41.88 -9.69
N LEU A 19 1.96 -42.05 -8.82
CA LEU A 19 1.21 -40.95 -8.23
C LEU A 19 2.19 -39.87 -7.80
N GLN A 20 2.08 -38.69 -8.39
CA GLN A 20 2.99 -37.61 -8.09
C GLN A 20 2.77 -37.25 -6.62
N THR A 21 3.83 -37.04 -5.85
CA THR A 21 3.79 -36.91 -4.38
C THR A 21 2.79 -35.88 -3.87
N TRP A 22 2.51 -34.83 -4.64
CA TRP A 22 1.47 -33.84 -4.31
C TRP A 22 0.04 -34.41 -4.38
N GLN A 23 -0.24 -35.38 -5.25
CA GLN A 23 -1.53 -36.08 -5.33
C GLN A 23 -1.74 -36.94 -4.08
N ILE A 24 -0.67 -37.56 -3.56
CA ILE A 24 -0.70 -38.31 -2.30
C ILE A 24 -1.01 -37.37 -1.13
N LEU A 25 -0.39 -36.19 -1.09
CA LEU A 25 -0.67 -35.19 -0.05
C LEU A 25 -2.11 -34.64 -0.14
N LEU A 26 -2.66 -34.45 -1.35
CA LEU A 26 -4.08 -34.09 -1.50
C LEU A 26 -5.03 -35.22 -1.11
N ALA A 27 -4.70 -36.47 -1.45
CA ALA A 27 -5.47 -37.63 -1.02
C ALA A 27 -5.45 -37.76 0.52
N LEU A 28 -4.29 -37.54 1.15
CA LEU A 28 -4.15 -37.47 2.60
C LEU A 28 -5.02 -36.34 3.18
N ALA A 29 -4.98 -35.15 2.60
CA ALA A 29 -5.82 -34.03 3.04
C ALA A 29 -7.32 -34.36 2.96
N PHE A 30 -7.75 -35.03 1.88
CA PHE A 30 -9.13 -35.47 1.72
C PHE A 30 -9.52 -36.52 2.78
N VAL A 31 -8.66 -37.51 3.02
CA VAL A 31 -8.86 -38.52 4.09
C VAL A 31 -8.96 -37.86 5.46
N LEU A 32 -8.09 -36.88 5.76
CA LEU A 32 -8.14 -36.14 7.03
C LEU A 32 -9.41 -35.29 7.17
N ALA A 33 -9.90 -34.68 6.08
CA ALA A 33 -11.16 -33.95 6.09
C ALA A 33 -12.35 -34.88 6.36
N VAL A 34 -12.51 -35.96 5.58
CA VAL A 34 -13.66 -36.87 5.68
C VAL A 34 -13.61 -37.66 6.98
N GLY A 35 -12.41 -38.09 7.39
CA GLY A 35 -12.17 -38.83 8.63
C GLY A 35 -12.19 -37.98 9.90
N LYS A 36 -12.53 -36.69 9.83
CA LYS A 36 -12.49 -35.75 10.98
C LYS A 36 -13.14 -36.30 12.25
N ALA A 37 -14.29 -36.98 12.13
CA ALA A 37 -15.01 -37.53 13.27
C ALA A 37 -14.25 -38.64 14.01
N LEU A 38 -13.30 -39.30 13.34
CA LEU A 38 -12.48 -40.39 13.87
C LEU A 38 -11.07 -39.90 14.29
N LEU A 39 -10.70 -38.65 13.98
CA LEU A 39 -9.38 -38.12 14.30
C LEU A 39 -9.26 -37.78 15.79
N PRO A 40 -8.10 -38.08 16.42
CA PRO A 40 -7.77 -37.55 17.74
C PRO A 40 -7.92 -36.02 17.80
N PRO A 41 -8.37 -35.44 18.93
CA PRO A 41 -8.58 -34.00 19.05
C PRO A 41 -7.36 -33.15 18.65
N GLY A 42 -6.15 -33.64 18.96
CA GLY A 42 -4.89 -32.97 18.63
C GLY A 42 -4.51 -32.97 17.14
N LEU A 43 -5.22 -33.71 16.27
CA LEU A 43 -5.08 -33.58 14.81
C LEU A 43 -6.14 -32.66 14.19
N VAL A 44 -7.23 -32.39 14.92
CA VAL A 44 -8.31 -31.50 14.50
C VAL A 44 -7.94 -30.05 14.80
N ARG A 45 -7.46 -29.78 16.01
CA ARG A 45 -6.93 -28.48 16.44
C ARG A 45 -5.52 -28.65 16.99
N PRO A 46 -4.67 -27.61 16.89
CA PRO A 46 -3.35 -27.63 17.51
C PRO A 46 -3.51 -27.94 19.01
N PRO A 47 -2.85 -28.98 19.53
CA PRO A 47 -2.95 -29.33 20.94
C PRO A 47 -2.24 -28.28 21.80
N GLU A 48 -2.63 -28.17 23.07
CA GLU A 48 -2.10 -27.14 23.98
C GLU A 48 -0.57 -27.14 24.10
N TRP A 49 0.07 -28.32 24.04
CA TRP A 49 1.53 -28.42 24.07
C TRP A 49 2.23 -27.88 22.81
N MET A 50 1.52 -27.75 21.69
CA MET A 50 2.03 -27.15 20.46
C MET A 50 1.86 -25.62 20.46
N ILE A 51 0.98 -25.10 21.31
CA ILE A 51 0.76 -23.66 21.46
C ILE A 51 1.93 -23.11 22.30
N LEU A 52 2.82 -22.38 21.65
CA LEU A 52 3.97 -21.76 22.30
C LEU A 52 3.62 -20.32 22.71
N PRO A 53 4.08 -19.86 23.89
CA PRO A 53 3.84 -18.51 24.39
C PRO A 53 4.79 -17.51 23.71
N PHE A 54 4.65 -17.36 22.38
CA PHE A 54 5.48 -16.45 21.59
C PHE A 54 5.30 -14.98 22.00
N ASP A 55 4.09 -14.61 22.43
CA ASP A 55 3.77 -13.30 22.96
C ASP A 55 4.56 -13.01 24.24
N ASP A 56 4.63 -13.96 25.19
CA ASP A 56 5.43 -13.81 26.40
C ASP A 56 6.94 -13.70 26.08
N TRP A 57 7.43 -14.52 25.15
CA TRP A 57 8.84 -14.46 24.73
C TRP A 57 9.20 -13.14 24.07
N ILE A 58 8.32 -12.63 23.20
CA ILE A 58 8.50 -11.34 22.56
C ILE A 58 8.41 -10.23 23.60
N ASN A 59 7.44 -10.27 24.52
CA ASN A 59 7.31 -9.29 25.59
C ASN A 59 8.56 -9.28 26.48
N ALA A 60 9.05 -10.44 26.91
CA ALA A 60 10.29 -10.55 27.70
C ALA A 60 11.52 -10.00 26.95
N ALA A 61 11.67 -10.34 25.66
CA ALA A 61 12.76 -9.82 24.84
C ALA A 61 12.64 -8.30 24.64
N PHE A 62 11.41 -7.80 24.46
CA PHE A 62 11.15 -6.40 24.23
C PHE A 62 11.35 -5.58 25.51
N ASP A 63 10.92 -6.09 26.66
CA ASP A 63 11.15 -5.49 27.97
C ASP A 63 12.64 -5.47 28.31
N PHE A 64 13.40 -6.51 27.93
CA PHE A 64 14.86 -6.49 28.03
C PHE A 64 15.49 -5.39 27.17
N ILE A 65 15.07 -5.26 25.91
CA ILE A 65 15.56 -4.19 25.02
C ILE A 65 15.16 -2.81 25.54
N ARG A 66 13.96 -2.71 26.10
CA ARG A 66 13.36 -1.47 26.58
C ARG A 66 14.04 -0.98 27.86
N ASN A 67 14.10 -1.84 28.87
CA ASN A 67 14.47 -1.51 30.24
C ASN A 67 15.94 -1.79 30.51
N ASP A 68 16.43 -2.99 30.20
CA ASP A 68 17.80 -3.42 30.56
C ASP A 68 18.86 -2.84 29.61
N LEU A 69 18.59 -2.83 28.30
CA LEU A 69 19.47 -2.18 27.31
C LEU A 69 19.32 -0.65 27.28
N GLY A 70 18.32 -0.10 27.97
CA GLY A 70 18.07 1.35 28.04
C GLY A 70 17.71 2.00 26.69
N LEU A 71 17.26 1.22 25.70
CA LEU A 71 16.99 1.70 24.35
C LEU A 71 15.85 2.74 24.32
N VAL A 72 15.01 2.78 25.36
CA VAL A 72 14.01 3.84 25.56
C VAL A 72 14.65 5.22 25.61
N VAL A 73 15.81 5.38 26.23
CA VAL A 73 16.47 6.69 26.34
C VAL A 73 16.89 7.18 24.97
N VAL A 74 17.49 6.30 24.16
CA VAL A 74 17.93 6.64 22.79
C VAL A 74 16.74 6.90 21.88
N THR A 75 15.74 6.02 21.89
CA THR A 75 14.54 6.16 21.04
C THR A 75 13.74 7.41 21.40
N ARG A 76 13.61 7.74 22.69
CA ARG A 76 12.99 9.00 23.13
C ARG A 76 13.81 10.22 22.78
N ALA A 77 15.13 10.19 22.92
CA ALA A 77 15.99 11.31 22.50
C ALA A 77 15.85 11.61 21.00
N ILE A 78 15.80 10.57 20.15
CA ILE A 78 15.52 10.74 18.71
C ILE A 78 14.11 11.31 18.50
N ALA A 79 13.12 10.77 19.21
CA ALA A 79 11.74 11.22 19.10
C ALA A 79 11.54 12.68 19.57
N ASP A 80 12.30 13.13 20.57
CA ASP A 80 12.29 14.50 21.06
C ASP A 80 12.96 15.45 20.06
N GLY A 81 13.98 15.00 19.32
CA GLY A 81 14.52 15.72 18.17
C GLY A 81 13.49 15.90 17.04
N ILE A 82 12.67 14.86 16.78
CA ILE A 82 11.54 14.95 15.84
C ILE A 82 10.45 15.87 16.41
N GLU A 83 10.15 15.80 17.70
CA GLU A 83 9.17 16.67 18.36
C GLU A 83 9.59 18.14 18.27
N TRP A 84 10.88 18.45 18.44
CA TRP A 84 11.40 19.80 18.24
C TRP A 84 11.12 20.30 16.82
N CYS A 85 11.41 19.49 15.80
CA CYS A 85 11.08 19.83 14.42
C CYS A 85 9.57 20.05 14.22
N LEU A 86 8.73 19.18 14.80
CA LEU A 86 7.27 19.27 14.73
C LEU A 86 6.72 20.49 15.45
N ASP A 87 7.36 20.94 16.53
CA ASP A 87 6.98 22.12 17.27
C ASP A 87 7.36 23.40 16.53
N VAL A 88 8.52 23.41 15.85
CA VAL A 88 8.91 24.51 14.95
C VAL A 88 7.91 24.64 13.81
N THR A 89 7.60 23.55 13.12
CA THR A 89 6.63 23.57 12.01
C THR A 89 5.20 23.81 12.50
N GLY A 90 4.83 23.26 13.66
CA GLY A 90 3.51 23.43 14.25
C GLY A 90 3.25 24.84 14.75
N ASN A 91 4.25 25.50 15.34
CA ASN A 91 4.15 26.90 15.71
C ASN A 91 3.98 27.79 14.46
N LEU A 92 4.78 27.54 13.42
CA LEU A 92 4.69 28.29 12.16
C LEU A 92 3.32 28.14 11.48
N LEU A 93 2.75 26.93 11.45
CA LEU A 93 1.54 26.65 10.66
C LEU A 93 0.22 26.86 11.40
N TYR A 94 0.17 26.60 12.71
CA TYR A 94 -1.08 26.68 13.47
C TYR A 94 -0.94 27.18 14.92
N GLY A 95 0.24 27.70 15.31
CA GLY A 95 0.37 28.56 16.48
C GLY A 95 0.31 27.86 17.85
N ARG A 96 0.97 26.71 18.02
CA ARG A 96 1.34 26.26 19.38
C ARG A 96 2.34 27.27 19.93
N ASN A 97 2.03 27.97 21.03
CA ASN A 97 2.87 28.98 21.70
C ASN A 97 4.23 28.42 22.20
N ARG A 98 5.04 27.88 21.29
CA ARG A 98 6.29 27.16 21.44
C ARG A 98 7.33 27.85 20.55
N TRP A 99 8.61 27.61 20.79
CA TRP A 99 9.70 28.23 20.03
C TRP A 99 9.53 27.95 18.51
N PRO A 100 9.67 28.93 17.60
CA PRO A 100 10.23 30.29 17.75
C PRO A 100 9.25 31.40 18.21
N ARG A 101 8.06 31.07 18.74
CA ARG A 101 7.02 32.03 19.19
C ARG A 101 6.58 33.04 18.12
N ILE A 102 6.76 32.67 16.85
CA ILE A 102 6.19 33.39 15.71
C ILE A 102 4.73 32.96 15.61
N GLY A 103 3.81 33.92 15.47
CA GLY A 103 2.38 33.62 15.30
C GLY A 103 2.10 32.76 14.04
N PRO A 104 0.94 32.07 13.99
CA PRO A 104 0.61 31.22 12.87
C PRO A 104 0.57 32.02 11.57
N VAL A 105 1.12 31.45 10.50
CA VAL A 105 1.06 32.07 9.18
C VAL A 105 -0.41 32.13 8.73
N PRO A 106 -0.92 33.32 8.35
CA PRO A 106 -2.27 33.46 7.81
C PRO A 106 -2.51 32.55 6.62
N TRP A 107 -3.73 32.01 6.50
CA TRP A 107 -4.05 31.12 5.38
C TRP A 107 -3.94 31.84 4.03
N SER A 108 -4.16 33.16 3.98
CA SER A 108 -3.97 34.00 2.79
C SER A 108 -2.52 33.97 2.26
N VAL A 109 -1.53 33.95 3.15
CA VAL A 109 -0.11 33.90 2.80
C VAL A 109 0.26 32.53 2.25
N VAL A 110 -0.25 31.46 2.86
CA VAL A 110 -0.06 30.09 2.38
C VAL A 110 -0.75 29.90 1.02
N LEU A 111 -1.94 30.50 0.81
CA LEU A 111 -2.66 30.48 -0.46
C LEU A 111 -1.80 31.08 -1.58
N VAL A 112 -1.29 32.29 -1.38
CA VAL A 112 -0.40 32.96 -2.34
C VAL A 112 0.84 32.12 -2.59
N SER A 113 1.45 31.60 -1.53
CA SER A 113 2.68 30.80 -1.62
C SER A 113 2.48 29.52 -2.43
N MET A 114 1.43 28.76 -2.15
CA MET A 114 1.13 27.52 -2.88
C MET A 114 0.70 27.78 -4.32
N THR A 115 -0.05 28.87 -4.57
CA THR A 115 -0.44 29.27 -5.93
C THR A 115 0.79 29.62 -6.77
N MET A 116 1.71 30.43 -6.21
CA MET A 116 2.93 30.82 -6.90
C MET A 116 3.90 29.65 -7.09
N LEU A 117 4.00 28.76 -6.11
CA LEU A 117 4.77 27.52 -6.24
C LEU A 117 4.23 26.65 -7.38
N GLY A 118 2.91 26.46 -7.44
CA GLY A 118 2.26 25.74 -8.53
C GLY A 118 2.52 26.38 -9.90
N TYR A 119 2.43 27.71 -9.98
CA TYR A 119 2.75 28.46 -11.21
C TYR A 119 4.21 28.28 -11.64
N ALA A 120 5.14 28.38 -10.69
CA ALA A 120 6.57 28.25 -10.95
C ALA A 120 7.00 26.84 -11.39
N LEU A 121 6.29 25.80 -10.95
CA LEU A 121 6.61 24.41 -11.26
C LEU A 121 5.90 23.87 -12.51
N GLY A 122 4.62 24.20 -12.70
CA GLY A 122 3.77 23.57 -13.73
C GLY A 122 2.80 24.52 -14.43
N GLY A 123 2.94 25.83 -14.26
CA GLY A 123 2.10 26.84 -14.89
C GLY A 123 0.72 27.00 -14.25
N TRP A 124 -0.20 27.65 -14.97
CA TRP A 124 -1.48 28.10 -14.41
C TRP A 124 -2.38 26.97 -13.88
N ARG A 125 -2.37 25.79 -14.53
CA ARG A 125 -3.21 24.65 -14.12
C ARG A 125 -2.80 24.13 -12.74
N LEU A 126 -1.49 24.04 -12.51
CA LEU A 126 -0.95 23.60 -11.23
C LEU A 126 -1.12 24.69 -10.16
N ALA A 127 -1.00 25.97 -10.55
CA ALA A 127 -1.31 27.11 -9.68
C ALA A 127 -2.77 27.08 -9.21
N ALA A 128 -3.72 26.86 -10.12
CA ALA A 128 -5.15 26.78 -9.81
C ALA A 128 -5.47 25.59 -8.90
N LEU A 129 -4.83 24.43 -9.12
CA LEU A 129 -4.98 23.27 -8.23
C LEU A 129 -4.44 23.56 -6.82
N ALA A 130 -3.22 24.08 -6.71
CA ALA A 130 -2.58 24.33 -5.43
C ALA A 130 -3.27 25.45 -4.65
N GLY A 131 -3.56 26.58 -5.31
CA GLY A 131 -4.33 27.68 -4.73
C GLY A 131 -5.75 27.27 -4.38
N GLY A 132 -6.45 26.59 -5.28
CA GLY A 132 -7.82 26.09 -5.06
C GLY A 132 -7.91 25.13 -3.87
N THR A 133 -6.89 24.29 -3.66
CA THR A 133 -6.84 23.38 -2.51
C THR A 133 -6.70 24.13 -1.19
N ILE A 134 -5.81 25.12 -1.11
CA ILE A 134 -5.65 25.94 0.10
C ILE A 134 -6.90 26.78 0.38
N LEU A 135 -7.50 27.36 -0.66
CA LEU A 135 -8.75 28.09 -0.55
C LEU A 135 -9.88 27.20 -0.03
N TRP A 136 -10.02 26.00 -0.57
CA TRP A 136 -10.99 25.00 -0.12
C TRP A 136 -10.81 24.70 1.37
N ILE A 137 -9.60 24.38 1.82
CA ILE A 137 -9.29 24.06 3.22
C ILE A 137 -9.69 25.19 4.16
N ALA A 138 -9.36 26.44 3.78
CA ALA A 138 -9.67 27.61 4.59
C ALA A 138 -11.18 27.85 4.68
N VAL A 139 -11.86 27.87 3.54
CA VAL A 139 -13.31 28.15 3.46
C VAL A 139 -14.14 27.06 4.14
N MET A 140 -13.72 25.80 4.11
CA MET A 140 -14.39 24.69 4.80
C MET A 140 -14.10 24.65 6.32
N GLY A 141 -13.32 25.59 6.86
CA GLY A 141 -13.00 25.64 8.29
C GLY A 141 -12.12 24.46 8.77
N GLN A 142 -11.44 23.76 7.86
CA GLN A 142 -10.59 22.61 8.16
C GLN A 142 -9.10 22.97 8.31
N TRP A 143 -8.79 24.28 8.36
CA TRP A 143 -7.42 24.81 8.41
C TRP A 143 -6.53 24.13 9.45
N ARG A 144 -6.96 24.12 10.71
CA ARG A 144 -6.16 23.61 11.82
C ARG A 144 -5.78 22.14 11.63
N TRP A 145 -6.76 21.28 11.33
CA TRP A 145 -6.54 19.85 11.13
C TRP A 145 -5.63 19.59 9.93
N SER A 146 -5.78 20.36 8.85
CA SER A 146 -4.92 20.28 7.67
C SER A 146 -3.48 20.70 7.96
N MET A 147 -3.29 21.76 8.74
CA MET A 147 -1.95 22.23 9.14
C MET A 147 -1.26 21.27 10.10
N GLU A 148 -2.01 20.62 11.01
CA GLU A 148 -1.49 19.55 11.88
C GLU A 148 -0.97 18.37 11.03
N THR A 149 -1.76 17.90 10.05
CA THR A 149 -1.34 16.87 9.08
C THR A 149 -0.11 17.31 8.27
N LEU A 150 -0.12 18.53 7.73
CA LEU A 150 0.96 19.03 6.86
C LEU A 150 2.27 19.24 7.63
N SER A 151 2.18 19.68 8.89
CA SER A 151 3.33 19.82 9.80
C SER A 151 4.11 18.50 9.93
N VAL A 152 3.39 17.40 10.14
CA VAL A 152 4.01 16.07 10.23
C VAL A 152 4.65 15.67 8.91
N ILE A 153 3.97 15.89 7.77
CA ILE A 153 4.50 15.55 6.45
C ILE A 153 5.78 16.35 6.14
N LEU A 154 5.82 17.64 6.50
CA LEU A 154 6.97 18.51 6.29
C LEU A 154 8.21 18.09 7.09
N VAL A 155 8.03 17.41 8.23
CA VAL A 155 9.13 16.86 9.03
C VAL A 155 9.46 15.44 8.59
N ALA A 156 8.47 14.56 8.48
CA ALA A 156 8.66 13.15 8.20
C ALA A 156 9.20 12.89 6.80
N ALA A 157 8.71 13.58 5.76
CA ALA A 157 9.12 13.30 4.39
C ALA A 157 10.61 13.61 4.13
N PRO A 158 11.17 14.79 4.49
CA PRO A 158 12.59 15.05 4.31
C PRO A 158 13.50 14.10 5.10
N VAL A 159 13.14 13.78 6.35
CA VAL A 159 13.89 12.82 7.18
C VAL A 159 13.89 11.43 6.53
N SER A 160 12.75 11.00 6.00
CA SER A 160 12.61 9.70 5.34
C SER A 160 13.37 9.63 4.01
N VAL A 161 13.34 10.71 3.22
CA VAL A 161 14.16 10.84 2.00
C VAL A 161 15.65 10.74 2.34
N LEU A 162 16.09 11.47 3.37
CA LEU A 162 17.49 11.44 3.81
C LEU A 162 17.91 10.04 4.26
N LEU A 163 17.16 9.43 5.17
CA LEU A 163 17.44 8.09 5.68
C LEU A 163 17.43 7.05 4.55
N GLY A 164 16.43 7.09 3.68
CA GLY A 164 16.30 6.17 2.56
C GLY A 164 17.38 6.34 1.49
N LEU A 165 17.81 7.58 1.20
CA LEU A 165 18.91 7.86 0.28
C LEU A 165 20.24 7.35 0.85
N VAL A 166 20.54 7.66 2.12
CA VAL A 166 21.78 7.24 2.79
C VAL A 166 21.87 5.72 2.87
N THR A 167 20.81 5.07 3.34
CA THR A 167 20.78 3.59 3.45
C THR A 167 20.74 2.91 2.08
N GLY A 168 20.09 3.49 1.08
CA GLY A 168 20.11 3.02 -0.30
C GLY A 168 21.49 3.10 -0.96
N VAL A 169 22.22 4.20 -0.75
CA VAL A 169 23.62 4.36 -1.20
C VAL A 169 24.53 3.37 -0.46
N ALA A 170 24.33 3.15 0.85
CA ALA A 170 25.08 2.18 1.63
C ALA A 170 24.85 0.74 1.14
N ALA A 171 23.60 0.36 0.84
CA ALA A 171 23.24 -0.94 0.28
C ALA A 171 23.88 -1.16 -1.10
N TRP A 172 23.89 -0.14 -1.94
CA TRP A 172 24.55 -0.21 -3.24
C TRP A 172 26.08 -0.37 -3.10
N ARG A 173 26.70 0.31 -2.12
CA ARG A 173 28.15 0.26 -1.89
C ARG A 173 28.61 -1.06 -1.26
N TRP A 174 27.82 -1.64 -0.34
CA TRP A 174 28.18 -2.82 0.43
C TRP A 174 27.20 -3.97 0.22
N ARG A 175 27.60 -4.95 -0.60
CA ARG A 175 26.83 -6.18 -0.89
C ARG A 175 26.47 -6.99 0.37
N ALA A 176 27.29 -6.94 1.42
CA ALA A 176 26.98 -7.58 2.69
C ALA A 176 25.81 -6.87 3.41
N PHE A 177 25.85 -5.54 3.44
CA PHE A 177 24.78 -4.72 4.02
C PHE A 177 23.46 -4.90 3.27
N GLU A 178 23.48 -4.91 1.94
CA GLU A 178 22.29 -5.20 1.13
C GLU A 178 21.67 -6.57 1.44
N ARG A 179 22.51 -7.62 1.59
CA ARG A 179 22.03 -8.98 1.90
C ARG A 179 21.29 -9.05 3.24
N VAL A 180 21.70 -8.25 4.23
CA VAL A 180 21.03 -8.15 5.54
C VAL A 180 19.81 -7.23 5.48
N LEU A 181 19.90 -6.13 4.73
CA LEU A 181 18.84 -5.13 4.64
C LEU A 181 17.61 -5.65 3.89
N ASN A 182 17.80 -6.40 2.81
CA ASN A 182 16.69 -6.87 1.96
C ASN A 182 15.61 -7.66 2.72
N PRO A 183 15.95 -8.66 3.57
CA PRO A 183 14.98 -9.33 4.44
C PRO A 183 14.19 -8.37 5.35
N LEU A 184 14.87 -7.41 5.98
CA LEU A 184 14.23 -6.41 6.85
C LEU A 184 13.23 -5.54 6.06
N LEU A 185 13.61 -5.12 4.85
CA LEU A 185 12.71 -4.36 3.98
C LEU A 185 11.51 -5.18 3.51
N ASN A 186 11.69 -6.48 3.29
CA ASN A 186 10.59 -7.38 2.93
C ASN A 186 9.62 -7.51 4.10
N ILE A 187 10.13 -7.74 5.32
CA ILE A 187 9.31 -7.83 6.54
C ILE A 187 8.56 -6.52 6.79
N ALA A 188 9.24 -5.37 6.70
CA ALA A 188 8.62 -4.06 6.87
C ALA A 188 7.52 -3.75 5.83
N GLN A 189 7.58 -4.37 4.65
CA GLN A 189 6.57 -4.21 3.59
C GLN A 189 5.48 -5.27 3.65
N SER A 190 5.71 -6.42 4.27
CA SER A 190 4.72 -7.50 4.41
C SER A 190 3.95 -7.44 5.72
N MET A 191 4.54 -6.86 6.77
CA MET A 191 3.85 -6.71 8.05
C MET A 191 2.77 -5.64 7.99
N PRO A 192 1.61 -5.89 8.62
CA PRO A 192 0.58 -4.88 8.74
C PRO A 192 1.03 -3.63 9.50
N HIS A 193 0.49 -2.48 9.09
CA HIS A 193 0.82 -1.19 9.68
C HIS A 193 0.66 -1.14 11.20
N PHE A 194 -0.45 -1.70 11.69
CA PHE A 194 -0.74 -1.72 13.13
C PHE A 194 0.24 -2.55 13.94
N ALA A 195 0.81 -3.62 13.37
CA ALA A 195 1.72 -4.49 14.11
C ALA A 195 2.98 -3.75 14.56
N TYR A 196 3.56 -2.92 13.69
CA TYR A 196 4.74 -2.13 14.04
C TYR A 196 4.41 -0.80 14.72
N MET A 197 3.16 -0.31 14.68
CA MET A 197 2.74 0.84 15.49
C MET A 197 2.87 0.56 16.98
N ILE A 198 2.56 -0.66 17.42
CA ILE A 198 2.53 -1.04 18.85
C ILE A 198 3.92 -0.88 19.50
N PRO A 199 5.01 -1.47 18.96
CA PRO A 199 6.37 -1.20 19.41
C PRO A 199 6.69 0.30 19.53
N VAL A 200 6.31 1.09 18.53
CA VAL A 200 6.62 2.52 18.49
C VAL A 200 5.89 3.27 19.60
N VAL A 201 4.62 2.95 19.85
CA VAL A 201 3.85 3.53 20.96
C VAL A 201 4.46 3.16 22.31
N VAL A 202 4.97 1.94 22.48
CA VAL A 202 5.60 1.52 23.74
C VAL A 202 6.91 2.25 24.04
N PHE A 203 7.75 2.44 23.03
CA PHE A 203 9.01 3.16 23.18
C PHE A 203 8.82 4.67 23.34
N ILE A 204 8.00 5.27 22.48
CA ILE A 204 7.92 6.73 22.31
C ILE A 204 6.75 7.35 23.08
N GLY A 205 5.68 6.58 23.31
CA GLY A 205 4.41 7.06 23.84
C GLY A 205 3.40 7.41 22.75
N VAL A 206 2.16 7.68 23.14
CA VAL A 206 1.07 8.09 22.24
C VAL A 206 1.23 9.58 21.87
N GLY A 207 0.98 9.94 20.60
CA GLY A 207 0.94 11.34 20.17
C GLY A 207 1.63 11.67 18.84
N PRO A 208 1.82 12.98 18.53
CA PRO A 208 2.34 13.43 17.24
C PRO A 208 3.73 12.89 16.89
N LYS A 209 4.65 12.82 17.88
CA LYS A 209 6.02 12.32 17.64
C LYS A 209 6.06 10.85 17.28
N ALA A 210 5.25 10.02 17.94
CA ALA A 210 5.16 8.60 17.61
C ALA A 210 4.57 8.42 16.21
N GLY A 211 3.49 9.11 15.87
CA GLY A 211 2.95 9.04 14.51
C GLY A 211 3.94 9.51 13.45
N ALA A 212 4.78 10.52 13.73
CA ALA A 212 5.83 10.95 12.79
C ALA A 212 6.90 9.86 12.61
N VAL A 213 7.31 9.18 13.69
CA VAL A 213 8.25 8.06 13.62
C VAL A 213 7.67 6.88 12.84
N VAL A 214 6.43 6.49 13.11
CA VAL A 214 5.73 5.44 12.34
C VAL A 214 5.68 5.80 10.86
N THR A 215 5.38 7.07 10.55
CA THR A 215 5.38 7.61 9.18
C THR A 215 6.76 7.52 8.52
N ILE A 216 7.83 7.79 9.26
CA ILE A 216 9.20 7.69 8.76
C ILE A 216 9.57 6.23 8.47
N ILE A 217 9.36 5.33 9.44
CA ILE A 217 9.68 3.90 9.30
C ILE A 217 8.99 3.31 8.07
N PHE A 218 7.73 3.68 7.85
CA PHE A 218 6.93 3.14 6.76
C PHE A 218 7.33 3.68 5.37
N SER A 219 7.76 4.94 5.28
CA SER A 219 8.05 5.59 4.00
C SER A 219 9.50 5.40 3.52
N VAL A 220 10.42 4.98 4.39
CA VAL A 220 11.84 4.74 4.04
C VAL A 220 12.07 3.58 3.03
N PRO A 221 11.43 2.40 3.15
CA PRO A 221 11.70 1.25 2.26
C PRO A 221 11.63 1.51 0.74
N PRO A 222 10.61 2.20 0.19
CA PRO A 222 10.57 2.49 -1.25
C PRO A 222 11.73 3.39 -1.69
N MET A 223 12.17 4.34 -0.85
CA MET A 223 13.30 5.21 -1.15
C MET A 223 14.62 4.44 -1.24
N ILE A 224 14.83 3.48 -0.32
CA ILE A 224 16.01 2.60 -0.34
C ILE A 224 16.07 1.82 -1.64
N ARG A 225 14.95 1.18 -2.01
CA ARG A 225 14.87 0.34 -3.21
C ARG A 225 15.09 1.15 -4.50
N LEU A 226 14.45 2.31 -4.62
CA LEU A 226 14.56 3.15 -5.81
C LEU A 226 15.94 3.79 -5.94
N THR A 227 16.58 4.15 -4.83
CA THR A 227 17.98 4.61 -4.81
C THR A 227 18.93 3.49 -5.26
N LEU A 228 18.80 2.30 -4.67
CA LEU A 228 19.63 1.13 -5.02
C LEU A 228 19.47 0.76 -6.50
N LEU A 229 18.24 0.71 -7.00
CA LEU A 229 17.94 0.42 -8.41
C LEU A 229 18.49 1.51 -9.35
N GLY A 230 18.28 2.78 -9.02
CA GLY A 230 18.76 3.91 -9.81
C GLY A 230 20.28 3.89 -9.98
N LEU A 231 21.02 3.66 -8.89
CA LEU A 231 22.49 3.59 -8.93
C LEU A 231 23.02 2.37 -9.71
N ARG A 232 22.25 1.27 -9.77
CA ARG A 232 22.60 0.09 -10.58
C ARG A 232 22.30 0.26 -12.06
N LYS A 233 21.30 1.08 -12.41
CA LYS A 233 20.92 1.36 -13.80
C LYS A 233 21.85 2.34 -14.51
N VAL A 234 22.80 2.96 -13.80
CA VAL A 234 23.78 3.87 -14.41
C VAL A 234 24.65 3.10 -15.41
N PRO A 235 24.69 3.49 -16.70
CA PRO A 235 25.46 2.78 -17.71
C PRO A 235 26.97 2.77 -17.41
N SER A 236 27.65 1.68 -17.77
CA SER A 236 29.08 1.50 -17.57
C SER A 236 29.91 2.59 -18.24
N GLU A 237 29.49 3.04 -19.42
CA GLU A 237 30.20 3.98 -20.27
C GLU A 237 30.29 5.36 -19.59
N VAL A 238 29.21 5.77 -18.90
CA VAL A 238 29.17 7.01 -18.12
C VAL A 238 30.13 6.95 -16.94
N VAL A 239 30.25 5.77 -16.31
CA VAL A 239 31.17 5.55 -15.18
C VAL A 239 32.62 5.52 -15.66
N GLU A 240 32.91 4.90 -16.80
CA GLU A 240 34.24 4.85 -17.41
C GLU A 240 34.72 6.23 -17.86
N ALA A 241 33.86 7.01 -18.52
CA ALA A 241 34.17 8.41 -18.87
C ALA A 241 34.51 9.26 -17.64
N GLY A 242 33.79 9.07 -16.53
CA GLY A 242 34.10 9.72 -15.26
C GLY A 242 35.47 9.32 -14.69
N LYS A 243 35.85 8.04 -14.78
CA LYS A 243 37.16 7.54 -14.36
C LYS A 243 38.29 8.09 -15.24
N MET A 244 38.10 8.12 -16.56
CA MET A 244 39.05 8.69 -17.51
C MET A 244 39.27 10.18 -17.29
N SER A 245 38.25 10.88 -16.77
CA SER A 245 38.33 12.31 -16.39
C SER A 245 38.97 12.55 -15.01
N GLY A 246 39.55 11.52 -14.36
CA GLY A 246 40.22 11.64 -13.06
C GLY A 246 39.28 11.77 -11.86
N ALA A 247 38.00 11.37 -11.97
CA ALA A 247 37.07 11.47 -10.85
C ALA A 247 37.43 10.48 -9.72
N SER A 248 37.68 11.01 -8.51
CA SER A 248 37.81 10.20 -7.28
C SER A 248 36.52 9.43 -7.00
N GLN A 249 36.55 8.41 -6.14
CA GLN A 249 35.35 7.61 -5.81
C GLN A 249 34.19 8.46 -5.26
N TRP A 250 34.50 9.51 -4.50
CA TRP A 250 33.50 10.45 -4.00
C TRP A 250 32.94 11.33 -5.12
N ASN A 251 33.80 11.84 -6.00
CA ASN A 251 33.37 12.63 -7.16
C ASN A 251 32.56 11.77 -8.15
N LEU A 252 32.93 10.52 -8.35
CA LEU A 252 32.22 9.56 -9.19
C LEU A 252 30.82 9.26 -8.63
N LEU A 253 30.67 9.17 -7.31
CA LEU A 253 29.36 9.00 -6.68
C LEU A 253 28.50 10.27 -6.81
N THR A 254 29.03 11.41 -6.35
CA THR A 254 28.26 12.65 -6.18
C THR A 254 28.03 13.43 -7.47
N ARG A 255 28.99 13.40 -8.42
CA ARG A 255 28.94 14.19 -9.66
C ARG A 255 28.58 13.38 -10.90
N VAL A 256 28.70 12.05 -10.85
CA VAL A 256 28.38 11.18 -11.99
C VAL A 256 27.17 10.30 -11.67
N ARG A 257 27.28 9.37 -10.72
CA ARG A 257 26.24 8.36 -10.48
C ARG A 257 24.92 8.93 -9.96
N ILE A 258 24.94 9.76 -8.91
CA ILE A 258 23.72 10.34 -8.34
C ILE A 258 23.00 11.24 -9.36
N PRO A 259 23.69 12.16 -10.08
CA PRO A 259 23.04 12.97 -11.12
C PRO A 259 22.46 12.15 -12.28
N THR A 260 23.11 11.07 -12.70
CA THR A 260 22.58 10.17 -13.74
C THR A 260 21.38 9.36 -13.25
N ALA A 261 21.38 8.93 -11.97
CA ALA A 261 20.29 8.19 -11.33
C ALA A 261 19.15 9.09 -10.79
N ARG A 262 19.18 10.41 -11.08
CA ARG A 262 18.26 11.39 -10.48
C ARG A 262 16.79 11.05 -10.70
N THR A 263 16.45 10.45 -11.84
CA THR A 263 15.06 10.16 -12.21
C THR A 263 14.46 9.14 -11.24
N GLU A 264 15.15 8.02 -11.01
CA GLU A 264 14.77 6.98 -10.06
C GLU A 264 14.76 7.50 -8.62
N ILE A 265 15.75 8.31 -8.23
CA ILE A 265 15.81 8.93 -6.91
C ILE A 265 14.61 9.86 -6.69
N LEU A 266 14.26 10.69 -7.67
CA LEU A 266 13.11 11.60 -7.60
C LEU A 266 11.77 10.86 -7.62
N ILE A 267 11.66 9.73 -8.33
CA ILE A 267 10.52 8.82 -8.20
C ILE A 267 10.45 8.31 -6.76
N GLY A 268 11.58 7.96 -6.14
CA GLY A 268 11.69 7.60 -4.74
C GLY A 268 11.17 8.69 -3.79
N VAL A 269 11.59 9.93 -3.99
CA VAL A 269 11.10 11.09 -3.22
C VAL A 269 9.58 11.22 -3.34
N ASN A 270 9.02 11.10 -4.54
CA ASN A 270 7.58 11.14 -4.74
C ASN A 270 6.89 10.00 -3.98
N GLN A 271 7.44 8.79 -3.99
CA GLN A 271 6.89 7.66 -3.23
C GLN A 271 6.94 7.92 -1.72
N VAL A 272 8.03 8.49 -1.19
CA VAL A 272 8.13 8.85 0.23
C VAL A 272 7.00 9.81 0.62
N ILE A 273 6.80 10.87 -0.16
CA ILE A 273 5.75 11.87 0.12
C ILE A 273 4.36 11.22 0.12
N MET A 274 4.09 10.34 -0.85
CA MET A 274 2.82 9.62 -0.94
C MET A 274 2.62 8.65 0.23
N GLN A 275 3.65 7.89 0.61
CA GLN A 275 3.58 6.97 1.76
C GLN A 275 3.44 7.73 3.07
N CYS A 276 4.11 8.88 3.21
CA CYS A 276 3.93 9.75 4.37
C CYS A 276 2.46 10.19 4.52
N LEU A 277 1.84 10.65 3.43
CA LEU A 277 0.47 11.11 3.48
C LEU A 277 -0.54 9.98 3.78
N ALA A 278 -0.35 8.80 3.17
CA ALA A 278 -1.18 7.63 3.49
C ALA A 278 -1.03 7.22 4.96
N MET A 279 0.20 7.23 5.47
CA MET A 279 0.52 6.80 6.83
C MET A 279 0.12 7.81 7.90
N VAL A 280 0.13 9.12 7.62
CA VAL A 280 -0.32 10.14 8.60
C VAL A 280 -1.80 9.97 8.95
N VAL A 281 -2.63 9.53 8.01
CA VAL A 281 -4.04 9.22 8.31
C VAL A 281 -4.14 8.02 9.24
N LEU A 282 -3.37 6.95 8.97
CA LEU A 282 -3.28 5.77 9.82
C LEU A 282 -2.65 6.08 11.20
N ALA A 283 -1.69 6.99 11.28
CA ALA A 283 -1.05 7.37 12.54
C ALA A 283 -2.02 8.04 13.52
N SER A 284 -3.20 8.49 13.07
CA SER A 284 -4.24 9.00 13.95
C SER A 284 -4.77 7.97 14.97
N PHE A 285 -4.63 6.67 14.69
CA PHE A 285 -4.98 5.60 15.64
C PHE A 285 -4.14 5.60 16.91
N ILE A 286 -2.95 6.20 16.86
CA ILE A 286 -2.05 6.32 18.01
C ILE A 286 -2.01 7.75 18.56
N GLY A 287 -3.14 8.47 18.43
CA GLY A 287 -3.33 9.79 19.03
C GLY A 287 -2.64 10.94 18.30
N MET A 288 -2.21 10.75 17.04
CA MET A 288 -1.73 11.85 16.22
C MET A 288 -2.88 12.80 15.84
N PRO A 289 -2.77 14.12 16.13
CA PRO A 289 -3.77 15.10 15.73
C PRO A 289 -3.71 15.39 14.23
N GLY A 290 -4.83 15.85 13.68
CA GLY A 290 -4.96 16.24 12.29
C GLY A 290 -6.21 15.68 11.61
N LEU A 291 -6.23 15.74 10.27
CA LEU A 291 -7.37 15.30 9.46
C LEU A 291 -7.72 13.82 9.67
N GLY A 292 -6.72 12.95 9.87
CA GLY A 292 -6.95 11.52 10.10
C GLY A 292 -7.75 11.25 11.37
N GLN A 293 -7.40 11.92 12.47
CA GLN A 293 -8.12 11.77 13.74
C GLN A 293 -9.54 12.29 13.64
N ARG A 294 -9.73 13.44 12.97
CA ARG A 294 -11.04 14.02 12.75
C ARG A 294 -11.90 13.12 11.87
N LEU A 295 -11.33 12.52 10.82
CA LEU A 295 -12.01 11.54 9.97
C LEU A 295 -12.46 10.32 10.78
N LEU A 296 -11.57 9.75 11.58
CA LEU A 296 -11.87 8.60 12.44
C LEU A 296 -13.04 8.89 13.38
N GLN A 297 -13.04 10.05 14.03
CA GLN A 297 -14.14 10.49 14.91
C GLN A 297 -15.48 10.58 14.16
N MET A 298 -15.48 11.13 12.94
CA MET A 298 -16.70 11.24 12.15
C MET A 298 -17.20 9.88 11.66
N LEU A 299 -16.28 8.96 11.33
CA LEU A 299 -16.60 7.59 10.94
C LEU A 299 -17.23 6.82 12.11
N GLN A 300 -16.62 6.87 13.30
CA GLN A 300 -17.16 6.24 14.51
C GLN A 300 -18.51 6.83 14.94
N ALA A 301 -18.70 8.14 14.75
CA ALA A 301 -19.97 8.81 15.02
C ALA A 301 -21.01 8.64 13.89
N LEU A 302 -20.68 7.90 12.83
CA LEU A 302 -21.53 7.71 11.63
C LEU A 302 -21.99 9.04 11.00
N ARG A 303 -21.16 10.10 11.10
CA ARG A 303 -21.44 11.43 10.56
C ARG A 303 -20.88 11.58 9.15
N ILE A 304 -21.71 11.28 8.18
CA ILE A 304 -21.34 11.09 6.77
C ILE A 304 -20.85 12.39 6.12
N GLY A 305 -21.69 13.43 6.13
CA GLY A 305 -21.39 14.71 5.50
C GLY A 305 -20.04 15.27 5.91
N PRO A 306 -19.78 15.43 7.23
CA PRO A 306 -18.47 15.89 7.70
C PRO A 306 -17.32 14.94 7.34
N ALA A 307 -17.54 13.62 7.41
CA ALA A 307 -16.52 12.64 7.03
C ALA A 307 -16.15 12.74 5.54
N PHE A 308 -17.14 12.97 4.68
CA PHE A 308 -16.94 13.17 3.24
C PHE A 308 -16.18 14.46 2.94
N GLU A 309 -16.52 15.57 3.58
CA GLU A 309 -15.77 16.84 3.46
C GLU A 309 -14.29 16.66 3.84
N ILE A 310 -14.02 16.00 4.97
CA ILE A 310 -12.65 15.70 5.42
C ILE A 310 -11.94 14.80 4.41
N GLY A 311 -12.65 13.79 3.88
CA GLY A 311 -12.12 12.90 2.85
C GLY A 311 -11.69 13.65 1.59
N ILE A 312 -12.52 14.56 1.08
CA ILE A 312 -12.17 15.44 -0.05
C ILE A 312 -10.92 16.25 0.30
N THR A 313 -10.87 16.84 1.49
CA THR A 313 -9.72 17.65 1.91
C THR A 313 -8.42 16.85 1.92
N ILE A 314 -8.42 15.62 2.47
CA ILE A 314 -7.24 14.75 2.47
C ILE A 314 -6.81 14.44 1.04
N VAL A 315 -7.75 14.12 0.15
CA VAL A 315 -7.47 13.81 -1.26
C VAL A 315 -6.92 15.02 -2.01
N LEU A 316 -7.47 16.22 -1.80
CA LEU A 316 -6.96 17.44 -2.44
C LEU A 316 -5.53 17.76 -2.00
N ILE A 317 -5.20 17.56 -0.71
CA ILE A 317 -3.82 17.69 -0.20
C ILE A 317 -2.93 16.65 -0.88
N ALA A 318 -3.37 15.38 -0.94
CA ALA A 318 -2.64 14.28 -1.57
C ALA A 318 -2.29 14.60 -3.04
N VAL A 319 -3.31 14.93 -3.82
CA VAL A 319 -3.18 15.23 -5.25
C VAL A 319 -2.32 16.48 -5.45
N THR A 320 -2.49 17.52 -4.63
CA THR A 320 -1.66 18.73 -4.75
C THR A 320 -0.19 18.43 -4.48
N LEU A 321 0.13 17.70 -3.42
CA LEU A 321 1.51 17.32 -3.08
C LEU A 321 2.11 16.40 -4.15
N ASP A 322 1.37 15.40 -4.65
CA ASP A 322 1.83 14.52 -5.74
C ASP A 322 2.14 15.33 -7.01
N ARG A 323 1.22 16.20 -7.43
CA ARG A 323 1.38 16.99 -8.67
C ARG A 323 2.53 17.98 -8.57
N LEU A 324 2.70 18.66 -7.43
CA LEU A 324 3.83 19.56 -7.18
C LEU A 324 5.17 18.80 -7.19
N SER A 325 5.22 17.65 -6.51
CA SER A 325 6.44 16.82 -6.41
C SER A 325 6.87 16.26 -7.75
N ARG A 326 5.93 15.73 -8.55
CA ARG A 326 6.19 15.26 -9.92
C ARG A 326 6.61 16.40 -10.86
N ALA A 327 5.96 17.55 -10.77
CA ALA A 327 6.31 18.71 -11.59
C ALA A 327 7.73 19.20 -11.27
N TRP A 328 8.11 19.22 -9.99
CA TRP A 328 9.47 19.52 -9.56
C TRP A 328 10.47 18.50 -10.09
N ALA A 329 10.17 17.20 -9.99
CA ALA A 329 11.04 16.13 -10.46
C ALA A 329 11.34 16.17 -11.97
N MET A 330 10.36 16.58 -12.79
CA MET A 330 10.51 16.64 -14.25
C MET A 330 11.09 17.97 -14.75
N ARG A 331 11.32 18.94 -13.87
CA ARG A 331 11.75 20.29 -14.26
C ARG A 331 13.22 20.29 -14.70
N LYS A 332 13.46 20.67 -15.96
CA LYS A 332 14.83 20.85 -16.49
C LYS A 332 15.47 22.13 -15.93
N PRO A 333 16.78 22.15 -15.67
CA PRO A 333 17.48 23.36 -15.25
C PRO A 333 17.39 24.45 -16.33
N VAL A 334 16.93 25.64 -15.93
CA VAL A 334 16.80 26.81 -16.81
C VAL A 334 18.14 27.53 -16.87
N HIS A 335 18.77 27.54 -18.03
CA HIS A 335 20.00 28.28 -18.26
C HIS A 335 19.65 29.73 -18.60
N HIS A 336 20.21 30.66 -17.85
CA HIS A 336 20.03 32.09 -18.10
C HIS A 336 21.24 32.61 -18.89
N ASN A 337 21.00 33.47 -19.88
CA ASN A 337 22.09 34.09 -20.64
C ASN A 337 23.01 34.91 -19.72
N PRO A 338 24.34 34.88 -19.94
CA PRO A 338 25.28 35.76 -19.25
C PRO A 338 24.84 37.24 -19.38
N GLY A 339 24.92 38.01 -18.29
CA GLY A 339 24.51 39.44 -18.27
C GLY A 339 23.05 39.73 -17.90
N THR A 340 22.20 38.73 -17.71
CA THR A 340 20.82 38.93 -17.19
C THR A 340 20.83 39.49 -15.75
N SER A 341 20.10 40.59 -15.49
CA SER A 341 20.05 41.22 -14.17
C SER A 341 19.42 40.32 -13.11
N TRP A 342 19.87 40.44 -11.84
CA TRP A 342 19.41 39.59 -10.73
C TRP A 342 17.89 39.60 -10.56
N ALA A 343 17.27 40.77 -10.72
CA ALA A 343 15.82 40.94 -10.62
C ALA A 343 15.06 40.20 -11.74
N ARG A 344 15.62 40.13 -12.95
CA ARG A 344 14.98 39.41 -14.07
C ARG A 344 15.12 37.89 -13.90
N ARG A 345 16.23 37.43 -13.30
CA ARG A 345 16.44 36.01 -12.93
C ARG A 345 15.49 35.55 -11.82
N HIS A 346 15.25 36.39 -10.82
CA HIS A 346 14.42 36.06 -9.64
C HIS A 346 13.03 36.71 -9.67
N ARG A 347 12.53 37.09 -10.87
CA ARG A 347 11.26 37.81 -11.02
C ARG A 347 10.10 37.13 -10.28
N LEU A 348 9.96 35.82 -10.40
CA LEU A 348 8.89 35.07 -9.74
C LEU A 348 9.00 35.11 -8.20
N TRP A 349 10.22 35.10 -7.67
CA TRP A 349 10.49 35.22 -6.24
C TRP A 349 10.12 36.61 -5.71
N LEU A 350 10.45 37.67 -6.46
CA LEU A 350 10.09 39.04 -6.11
C LEU A 350 8.57 39.26 -6.13
N ILE A 351 7.87 38.74 -7.14
CA ILE A 351 6.41 38.82 -7.21
C ILE A 351 5.78 38.05 -6.03
N TRP A 352 6.28 36.84 -5.73
CA TRP A 352 5.82 36.08 -4.58
C TRP A 352 6.03 36.85 -3.27
N ALA A 353 7.21 37.43 -3.03
CA ALA A 353 7.50 38.18 -1.82
C ALA A 353 6.57 39.38 -1.66
N GLY A 354 6.35 40.15 -2.74
CA GLY A 354 5.41 41.27 -2.73
C GLY A 354 3.98 40.85 -2.42
N LEU A 355 3.48 39.78 -3.07
CA LEU A 355 2.13 39.27 -2.82
C LEU A 355 1.97 38.65 -1.43
N ALA A 356 3.00 37.98 -0.90
CA ALA A 356 2.98 37.41 0.44
C ALA A 356 2.93 38.49 1.52
N VAL A 357 3.70 39.58 1.36
CA VAL A 357 3.64 40.75 2.25
C VAL A 357 2.27 41.41 2.18
N ALA A 358 1.73 41.62 0.97
CA ALA A 358 0.39 42.17 0.80
C ALA A 358 -0.69 41.29 1.46
N ALA A 359 -0.63 39.97 1.27
CA ALA A 359 -1.56 39.02 1.90
C ALA A 359 -1.45 38.98 3.43
N TRP A 360 -0.23 39.14 3.96
CA TRP A 360 0.02 39.22 5.39
C TRP A 360 -0.53 40.52 6.00
N LEU A 361 -0.30 41.67 5.35
CA LEU A 361 -0.88 42.95 5.77
C LEU A 361 -2.41 42.90 5.75
N LEU A 362 -3.01 42.35 4.69
CA LEU A 362 -4.46 42.15 4.60
C LEU A 362 -5.00 41.26 5.73
N ALA A 363 -4.25 40.22 6.12
CA ALA A 363 -4.63 39.35 7.22
C ALA A 363 -4.59 40.04 8.58
N GLN A 364 -3.77 41.08 8.77
CA GLN A 364 -3.81 41.89 9.99
C GLN A 364 -5.03 42.81 10.04
N MET A 365 -5.47 43.31 8.88
CA MET A 365 -6.62 44.22 8.81
C MET A 365 -7.95 43.48 8.89
N VAL A 366 -8.03 42.27 8.34
CA VAL A 366 -9.27 41.49 8.25
C VAL A 366 -9.06 40.11 8.89
N PRO A 367 -9.68 39.83 10.06
CA PRO A 367 -9.51 38.57 10.80
C PRO A 367 -9.84 37.32 9.97
N TYR A 368 -10.79 37.43 9.03
CA TYR A 368 -11.16 36.33 8.13
C TYR A 368 -9.97 35.81 7.30
N PHE A 369 -9.07 36.69 6.84
CA PHE A 369 -7.87 36.28 6.08
C PHE A 369 -6.76 35.71 6.97
N HIS A 370 -6.87 35.88 8.29
CA HIS A 370 -5.97 35.27 9.26
C HIS A 370 -6.38 33.83 9.54
N ILE A 371 -7.58 33.63 10.08
CA ILE A 371 -8.18 32.31 10.37
C ILE A 371 -9.68 32.38 10.11
N VAL A 372 -10.21 31.43 9.34
CA VAL A 372 -11.66 31.28 9.16
C VAL A 372 -12.26 30.65 10.42
N ALA A 373 -13.11 31.40 11.14
CA ALA A 373 -13.78 30.91 12.33
C ALA A 373 -14.85 29.85 11.99
N ARG A 374 -15.15 28.92 12.91
CA ARG A 374 -16.14 27.84 12.67
C ARG A 374 -17.51 28.35 12.25
N GLY A 375 -17.95 29.51 12.74
CA GLY A 375 -19.24 30.10 12.35
C GLY A 375 -19.28 30.73 10.96
N GLN A 376 -18.12 30.94 10.34
CA GLN A 376 -17.98 31.50 8.99
C GLN A 376 -17.59 30.43 7.96
N ALA A 377 -17.31 29.21 8.42
CA ALA A 377 -16.95 28.11 7.55
C ALA A 377 -18.16 27.65 6.74
N LEU A 378 -17.96 27.41 5.44
CA LEU A 378 -18.95 26.71 4.64
C LEU A 378 -18.95 25.23 5.03
N SER A 379 -20.14 24.64 5.09
CA SER A 379 -20.29 23.20 5.22
C SER A 379 -21.25 22.68 4.17
N LEU A 380 -20.77 21.72 3.39
CA LEU A 380 -21.54 20.94 2.42
C LEU A 380 -22.18 19.71 3.07
N ALA A 381 -21.93 19.46 4.37
CA ALA A 381 -22.40 18.28 5.08
C ALA A 381 -23.92 18.14 5.04
N GLY A 382 -24.67 19.24 5.17
CA GLY A 382 -26.13 19.23 5.07
C GLY A 382 -26.62 18.73 3.70
N PRO A 383 -26.26 19.41 2.60
CA PRO A 383 -26.58 18.95 1.24
C PRO A 383 -26.09 17.53 0.94
N ILE A 384 -24.87 17.17 1.35
CA ILE A 384 -24.33 15.82 1.15
C ILE A 384 -25.18 14.79 1.91
N ASN A 385 -25.53 15.04 3.17
CA ASN A 385 -26.39 14.15 3.94
C ASN A 385 -27.75 13.96 3.27
N ALA A 386 -28.36 15.04 2.76
CA ALA A 386 -29.64 14.96 2.06
C ALA A 386 -29.55 14.09 0.80
N VAL A 387 -28.53 14.31 -0.05
CA VAL A 387 -28.31 13.51 -1.26
C VAL A 387 -28.04 12.05 -0.93
N VAL A 388 -27.19 11.81 0.07
CA VAL A 388 -26.80 10.45 0.43
C VAL A 388 -27.97 9.70 1.06
N ASN A 389 -28.75 10.33 1.93
CA ASN A 389 -29.95 9.72 2.50
C ASN A 389 -30.98 9.40 1.40
N ALA A 390 -31.25 10.33 0.49
CA ALA A 390 -32.14 10.08 -0.64
C ALA A 390 -31.68 8.91 -1.52
N PHE A 391 -30.37 8.75 -1.72
CA PHE A 391 -29.80 7.60 -2.43
C PHE A 391 -29.95 6.30 -1.63
N LEU A 392 -29.68 6.33 -0.33
CA LEU A 392 -29.83 5.17 0.55
C LEU A 392 -31.28 4.71 0.65
N ASP A 393 -32.25 5.62 0.67
CA ASP A 393 -33.67 5.25 0.71
C ASP A 393 -34.07 4.38 -0.50
N VAL A 394 -33.46 4.61 -1.66
CA VAL A 394 -33.68 3.82 -2.88
C VAL A 394 -32.90 2.51 -2.87
N VAL A 395 -31.65 2.52 -2.40
CA VAL A 395 -30.72 1.40 -2.56
C VAL A 395 -30.73 0.44 -1.37
N SER A 396 -31.03 0.93 -0.16
CA SER A 396 -31.00 0.16 1.09
C SER A 396 -31.84 -1.11 1.02
N PRO A 397 -33.11 -1.11 0.56
CA PRO A 397 -33.91 -2.34 0.52
C PRO A 397 -33.23 -3.46 -0.30
N PHE A 398 -32.59 -3.10 -1.41
CA PHE A 398 -31.84 -4.03 -2.25
C PHE A 398 -30.55 -4.50 -1.57
N THR A 399 -29.77 -3.57 -1.00
CA THR A 399 -28.51 -3.94 -0.33
C THR A 399 -28.74 -4.75 0.93
N GLU A 400 -29.83 -4.53 1.66
CA GLU A 400 -30.22 -5.34 2.81
C GLU A 400 -30.61 -6.76 2.42
N ALA A 401 -31.38 -6.92 1.35
CA ALA A 401 -31.74 -8.22 0.80
C ALA A 401 -30.48 -8.98 0.32
N LEU A 402 -29.62 -8.30 -0.44
CA LEU A 402 -28.34 -8.84 -0.90
C LEU A 402 -27.43 -9.20 0.28
N ARG A 403 -27.32 -8.32 1.29
CA ARG A 403 -26.55 -8.56 2.51
C ARG A 403 -27.04 -9.80 3.22
N ARG A 404 -28.35 -9.94 3.44
CA ARG A 404 -28.94 -11.10 4.12
C ARG A 404 -28.66 -12.38 3.34
N PHE A 405 -28.84 -12.35 2.02
CA PHE A 405 -28.52 -13.47 1.15
C PHE A 405 -27.05 -13.86 1.25
N LEU A 406 -26.13 -12.90 1.06
CA LEU A 406 -24.70 -13.16 1.13
C LEU A 406 -24.29 -13.70 2.49
N ILE A 407 -24.73 -13.08 3.60
CA ILE A 407 -24.38 -13.53 4.95
C ILE A 407 -24.84 -14.98 5.19
N VAL A 408 -26.14 -15.24 4.98
CA VAL A 408 -26.75 -16.52 5.37
C VAL A 408 -26.40 -17.64 4.40
N GLN A 409 -26.39 -17.38 3.10
CA GLN A 409 -26.27 -18.42 2.07
C GLN A 409 -24.85 -18.64 1.56
N VAL A 410 -23.97 -17.63 1.68
CA VAL A 410 -22.63 -17.69 1.07
C VAL A 410 -21.54 -17.60 2.13
N LEU A 411 -21.55 -16.53 2.92
CA LEU A 411 -20.47 -16.15 3.80
C LEU A 411 -20.36 -17.04 5.04
N ILE A 412 -21.45 -17.22 5.79
CA ILE A 412 -21.46 -18.10 6.97
C ILE A 412 -21.14 -19.56 6.56
N PRO A 413 -21.80 -20.16 5.56
CA PRO A 413 -21.47 -21.53 5.15
C PRO A 413 -20.02 -21.69 4.69
N PHE A 414 -19.47 -20.71 3.95
CA PHE A 414 -18.09 -20.79 3.49
C PHE A 414 -17.06 -20.60 4.62
N ARG A 415 -17.32 -19.66 5.54
CA ARG A 415 -16.51 -19.47 6.76
C ARG A 415 -16.52 -20.75 7.59
N ASP A 416 -17.70 -21.30 7.84
CA ASP A 416 -17.87 -22.49 8.68
C ASP A 416 -17.25 -23.72 7.99
N ALA A 417 -17.30 -23.81 6.66
CA ALA A 417 -16.60 -24.85 5.89
C ALA A 417 -15.07 -24.76 6.06
N ILE A 418 -14.49 -23.55 6.00
CA ILE A 418 -13.05 -23.34 6.24
C ILE A 418 -12.69 -23.66 7.70
N LEU A 419 -13.48 -23.21 8.67
CA LEU A 419 -13.25 -23.46 10.10
C LEU A 419 -13.51 -24.91 10.50
N TRP A 420 -14.32 -25.64 9.73
CA TRP A 420 -14.58 -27.06 9.93
C TRP A 420 -13.38 -27.93 9.56
N LEU A 421 -12.51 -27.48 8.65
CA LEU A 421 -11.32 -28.24 8.27
C LEU A 421 -10.35 -28.39 9.46
N PRO A 422 -9.88 -29.63 9.74
CA PRO A 422 -8.75 -29.86 10.64
C PRO A 422 -7.53 -29.03 10.23
N TYR A 423 -6.77 -28.51 11.20
CA TYR A 423 -5.56 -27.76 10.86
C TYR A 423 -4.57 -28.62 10.05
N THR A 424 -4.47 -29.92 10.36
CA THR A 424 -3.64 -30.89 9.61
C THR A 424 -4.05 -31.03 8.16
N THR A 425 -5.35 -30.97 7.86
CA THR A 425 -5.88 -30.95 6.49
C THR A 425 -5.39 -29.70 5.75
N VAL A 426 -5.49 -28.52 6.37
CA VAL A 426 -5.02 -27.27 5.76
C VAL A 426 -3.51 -27.33 5.50
N LEU A 427 -2.73 -27.84 6.46
CA LEU A 427 -1.29 -28.05 6.28
C LEU A 427 -0.99 -28.99 5.09
N ALA A 428 -1.73 -30.09 4.97
CA ALA A 428 -1.57 -31.03 3.87
C ALA A 428 -1.93 -30.42 2.51
N VAL A 429 -3.02 -29.63 2.43
CA VAL A 429 -3.40 -28.90 1.20
C VAL A 429 -2.32 -27.89 0.80
N VAL A 430 -1.81 -27.13 1.76
CA VAL A 430 -0.77 -26.13 1.52
C VAL A 430 0.56 -26.78 1.12
N ALA A 431 0.94 -27.88 1.77
CA ALA A 431 2.11 -28.67 1.40
C ALA A 431 1.97 -29.26 -0.01
N ALA A 432 0.79 -29.78 -0.35
CA ALA A 432 0.51 -30.31 -1.68
C ALA A 432 0.60 -29.23 -2.75
N ALA A 433 0.02 -28.04 -2.51
CA ALA A 433 0.11 -26.91 -3.43
C ALA A 433 1.57 -26.45 -3.62
N GLY A 434 2.32 -26.33 -2.51
CA GLY A 434 3.75 -26.00 -2.54
C GLY A 434 4.56 -27.02 -3.35
N TRP A 435 4.30 -28.32 -3.15
CA TRP A 435 4.96 -29.40 -3.87
C TRP A 435 4.60 -29.41 -5.35
N ALA A 436 3.32 -29.24 -5.67
CA ALA A 436 2.83 -29.25 -7.05
C ALA A 436 3.48 -28.13 -7.88
N LEU A 437 3.66 -26.93 -7.31
CA LEU A 437 4.18 -25.77 -8.02
C LEU A 437 5.71 -25.68 -8.04
N GLY A 438 6.39 -26.03 -6.94
CA GLY A 438 7.83 -25.80 -6.77
C GLY A 438 8.61 -26.97 -6.16
N GLY A 439 8.01 -28.16 -6.06
CA GLY A 439 8.62 -29.36 -5.47
C GLY A 439 8.75 -29.32 -3.95
N TRP A 440 9.48 -30.28 -3.38
CA TRP A 440 9.56 -30.48 -1.93
C TRP A 440 10.07 -29.27 -1.14
N ARG A 441 11.05 -28.54 -1.68
CA ARG A 441 11.59 -27.32 -1.05
C ARG A 441 10.51 -26.24 -0.91
N SER A 442 9.66 -26.13 -1.92
CA SER A 442 8.55 -25.17 -1.91
C SER A 442 7.48 -25.57 -0.88
N ALA A 443 7.16 -26.87 -0.78
CA ALA A 443 6.27 -27.39 0.26
C ALA A 443 6.77 -27.05 1.68
N LEU A 444 8.06 -27.24 1.94
CA LEU A 444 8.67 -26.90 3.23
C LEU A 444 8.61 -25.40 3.53
N VAL A 445 8.85 -24.53 2.55
CA VAL A 445 8.72 -23.08 2.74
C VAL A 445 7.28 -22.70 3.08
N CYS A 446 6.29 -23.27 2.40
CA CYS A 446 4.88 -23.01 2.71
C CYS A 446 4.53 -23.49 4.13
N LEU A 447 4.96 -24.69 4.52
CA LEU A 447 4.79 -25.21 5.88
C LEU A 447 5.48 -24.33 6.93
N ALA A 448 6.68 -23.84 6.64
CA ALA A 448 7.43 -22.95 7.53
C ALA A 448 6.71 -21.61 7.79
N PHE A 449 5.84 -21.16 6.89
CA PHE A 449 5.02 -19.97 7.13
C PHE A 449 3.73 -20.28 7.89
N ILE A 450 3.05 -21.39 7.61
CA ILE A 450 1.73 -21.66 8.18
C ILE A 450 1.75 -22.40 9.53
N VAL A 451 2.75 -23.26 9.77
CA VAL A 451 2.89 -23.99 11.04
C VAL A 451 3.08 -23.05 12.23
N PRO A 452 3.94 -22.00 12.17
CA PRO A 452 4.05 -21.04 13.25
C PRO A 452 2.71 -20.43 13.63
N ILE A 453 1.85 -20.10 12.67
CA ILE A 453 0.51 -19.54 12.94
C ILE A 453 -0.32 -20.49 13.82
N ALA A 454 -0.31 -21.79 13.53
CA ALA A 454 -0.99 -22.78 14.35
C ALA A 454 -0.41 -22.85 15.78
N MET A 455 0.90 -22.70 15.91
CA MET A 455 1.60 -22.70 17.20
C MET A 455 1.36 -21.42 18.03
N THR A 456 0.81 -20.35 17.46
CA THR A 456 0.48 -19.13 18.23
C THR A 456 -0.85 -19.20 18.98
N GLY A 457 -1.67 -20.23 18.76
CA GLY A 457 -3.03 -20.30 19.31
C GLY A 457 -4.08 -19.45 18.55
N TRP A 458 -3.67 -18.63 17.58
CA TRP A 458 -4.58 -17.75 16.81
C TRP A 458 -5.12 -18.38 15.51
N TRP A 459 -5.13 -19.71 15.42
CA TRP A 459 -5.48 -20.44 14.18
C TRP A 459 -6.86 -20.06 13.64
N ASP A 460 -7.89 -20.01 14.48
CA ASP A 460 -9.26 -19.74 14.04
C ASP A 460 -9.41 -18.31 13.50
N ARG A 461 -8.79 -17.32 14.17
CA ARG A 461 -8.74 -15.92 13.71
C ARG A 461 -7.97 -15.80 12.39
N ALA A 462 -6.90 -16.56 12.22
CA ALA A 462 -6.15 -16.64 10.98
C ALA A 462 -7.00 -17.25 9.85
N MET A 463 -7.75 -18.31 10.11
CA MET A 463 -8.64 -18.93 9.12
C MET A 463 -9.81 -18.01 8.71
N ILE A 464 -10.37 -17.22 9.63
CA ILE A 464 -11.35 -16.18 9.30
C ILE A 464 -10.70 -15.14 8.36
N THR A 465 -9.45 -14.75 8.63
CA THR A 465 -8.71 -13.82 7.77
C THR A 465 -8.51 -14.40 6.37
N VAL A 466 -8.11 -15.68 6.27
CA VAL A 466 -7.93 -16.40 5.00
C VAL A 466 -9.26 -16.46 4.23
N TYR A 467 -10.35 -16.80 4.90
CA TYR A 467 -11.70 -16.80 4.35
C TYR A 467 -12.05 -15.44 3.74
N THR A 468 -11.90 -14.35 4.50
CA THR A 468 -12.27 -13.00 4.06
C THR A 468 -11.44 -12.57 2.85
N VAL A 469 -10.13 -12.82 2.89
CA VAL A 469 -9.23 -12.48 1.78
C VAL A 469 -9.53 -13.30 0.53
N LEU A 470 -9.74 -14.61 0.68
CA LEU A 470 -10.04 -15.49 -0.45
C LEU A 470 -11.36 -15.08 -1.12
N THR A 471 -12.43 -14.88 -0.35
CA THR A 471 -13.70 -14.41 -0.89
C THR A 471 -13.56 -13.05 -1.57
N ALA A 472 -12.92 -12.07 -0.92
CA ALA A 472 -12.77 -10.73 -1.49
C ALA A 472 -11.94 -10.72 -2.77
N VAL A 473 -10.82 -11.46 -2.82
CA VAL A 473 -9.95 -11.54 -4.00
C VAL A 473 -10.63 -12.30 -5.14
N THR A 474 -11.37 -13.38 -4.85
CA THR A 474 -12.15 -14.07 -5.88
C THR A 474 -13.19 -13.15 -6.50
N VAL A 475 -13.96 -12.43 -5.67
CA VAL A 475 -14.95 -11.47 -6.19
C VAL A 475 -14.27 -10.33 -6.94
N ALA A 476 -13.15 -9.81 -6.42
CA ALA A 476 -12.35 -8.79 -7.09
C ALA A 476 -11.80 -9.27 -8.44
N ALA A 477 -11.41 -10.55 -8.58
CA ALA A 477 -10.95 -11.14 -9.84
C ALA A 477 -12.08 -11.28 -10.86
N LEU A 478 -13.28 -11.67 -10.39
CA LEU A 478 -14.48 -11.78 -11.23
C LEU A 478 -14.87 -10.43 -11.86
N PHE A 479 -14.65 -9.30 -11.18
CA PHE A 479 -14.93 -7.97 -11.74
C PHE A 479 -13.71 -7.30 -12.38
N GLY A 480 -12.55 -7.40 -11.72
CA GLY A 480 -11.33 -6.69 -12.08
C GLY A 480 -10.68 -7.20 -13.36
N ILE A 481 -10.63 -8.52 -13.58
CA ILE A 481 -10.03 -9.09 -14.80
C ILE A 481 -10.88 -8.74 -16.02
N PRO A 482 -12.21 -8.94 -16.04
CA PRO A 482 -13.04 -8.51 -17.18
C PRO A 482 -12.99 -7.00 -17.44
N CYS A 483 -13.00 -6.17 -16.38
CA CYS A 483 -12.84 -4.72 -16.49
C CYS A 483 -11.48 -4.36 -17.13
N GLY A 484 -10.41 -5.04 -16.72
CA GLY A 484 -9.08 -4.88 -17.31
C GLY A 484 -9.01 -5.30 -18.79
N ILE A 485 -9.64 -6.42 -19.15
CA ILE A 485 -9.73 -6.88 -20.55
C ILE A 485 -10.50 -5.85 -21.41
N TRP A 486 -11.62 -5.35 -20.90
CA TRP A 486 -12.41 -4.32 -21.57
C TRP A 486 -11.63 -3.00 -21.76
N ALA A 487 -10.90 -2.59 -20.73
CA ALA A 487 -10.06 -1.40 -20.74
C ALA A 487 -8.89 -1.52 -21.74
N ALA A 488 -8.23 -2.69 -21.79
CA ALA A 488 -7.13 -2.97 -22.70
C ALA A 488 -7.52 -2.93 -24.19
N GLY A 489 -8.82 -3.04 -24.50
CA GLY A 489 -9.32 -3.03 -25.87
C GLY A 489 -9.10 -1.70 -26.61
N LYS A 490 -8.96 -0.56 -25.91
CA LYS A 490 -8.70 0.76 -26.53
C LYS A 490 -7.77 1.62 -25.66
N PRO A 491 -6.81 2.37 -26.24
CA PRO A 491 -5.92 3.25 -25.48
C PRO A 491 -6.65 4.30 -24.63
N SER A 492 -7.77 4.84 -25.13
CA SER A 492 -8.58 5.81 -24.38
C SER A 492 -9.29 5.20 -23.18
N ARG A 493 -9.80 3.95 -23.31
CA ARG A 493 -10.43 3.22 -22.21
C ARG A 493 -9.41 2.83 -21.15
N ALA A 494 -8.24 2.34 -21.58
CA ALA A 494 -7.12 2.05 -20.69
C ALA A 494 -6.74 3.30 -19.88
N ARG A 495 -6.53 4.45 -20.53
CA ARG A 495 -6.19 5.70 -19.84
C ARG A 495 -7.24 6.14 -18.83
N ARG A 496 -8.54 6.07 -19.18
CA ARG A 496 -9.64 6.43 -18.25
C ARG A 496 -9.75 5.47 -17.07
N THR A 497 -9.68 4.17 -17.33
CA THR A 497 -9.82 3.13 -16.30
C THR A 497 -8.63 3.16 -15.35
N LEU A 498 -7.41 3.34 -15.87
CA LEU A 498 -6.21 3.50 -15.05
C LEU A 498 -6.25 4.77 -14.21
N LEU A 499 -6.84 5.87 -14.71
CA LEU A 499 -7.05 7.07 -13.90
C LEU A 499 -7.99 6.81 -12.72
N VAL A 500 -9.08 6.05 -12.92
CA VAL A 500 -9.97 5.63 -11.84
C VAL A 500 -9.21 4.75 -10.85
N CYS A 501 -8.41 3.80 -11.33
CA CYS A 501 -7.55 2.95 -10.51
C CYS A 501 -6.54 3.75 -9.69
N ASP A 502 -5.85 4.72 -10.30
CA ASP A 502 -4.92 5.64 -9.62
C ASP A 502 -5.65 6.42 -8.53
N THR A 503 -6.87 6.88 -8.84
CA THR A 503 -7.72 7.58 -7.86
C THR A 503 -8.08 6.64 -6.71
N LEU A 504 -8.51 5.41 -7.01
CA LEU A 504 -8.90 4.41 -6.02
C LEU A 504 -7.74 3.95 -5.10
N GLN A 505 -6.49 4.02 -5.57
CA GLN A 505 -5.32 3.66 -4.79
C GLN A 505 -4.77 4.81 -3.96
N THR A 506 -5.07 6.05 -4.35
CA THR A 506 -4.53 7.24 -3.69
C THR A 506 -5.44 7.78 -2.59
N PHE A 507 -6.73 7.37 -2.53
CA PHE A 507 -7.52 7.74 -1.36
C PHE A 507 -7.11 6.87 -0.17
N PRO A 508 -7.09 7.45 1.04
CA PRO A 508 -7.01 6.69 2.27
C PRO A 508 -8.07 5.58 2.34
N SER A 509 -7.62 4.39 2.69
CA SER A 509 -8.43 3.16 2.79
C SER A 509 -9.70 3.33 3.65
N PHE A 510 -9.63 4.06 4.77
CA PHE A 510 -10.77 4.29 5.68
C PHE A 510 -11.90 5.09 5.05
N ILE A 511 -11.61 5.95 4.07
CA ILE A 511 -12.65 6.73 3.40
C ILE A 511 -13.60 5.78 2.65
N TYR A 512 -13.08 4.66 2.12
CA TYR A 512 -13.89 3.64 1.46
C TYR A 512 -14.82 2.90 2.42
N LEU A 513 -14.48 2.82 3.71
CA LEU A 513 -15.31 2.13 4.69
C LEU A 513 -16.64 2.87 4.89
N ILE A 514 -16.66 4.21 4.79
CA ILE A 514 -17.86 5.02 5.04
C ILE A 514 -19.02 4.64 4.10
N PRO A 515 -18.93 4.80 2.77
CA PRO A 515 -20.04 4.48 1.88
C PRO A 515 -20.40 2.99 1.92
N VAL A 516 -19.44 2.11 2.19
CA VAL A 516 -19.66 0.66 2.24
C VAL A 516 -20.42 0.25 3.51
N VAL A 517 -20.03 0.77 4.68
CA VAL A 517 -20.77 0.57 5.95
C VAL A 517 -22.16 1.19 5.86
N MET A 518 -22.35 2.25 5.10
CA MET A 518 -23.68 2.82 4.90
C MET A 518 -24.58 1.93 4.05
N LEU A 519 -24.05 1.35 2.98
CA LEU A 519 -24.84 0.49 2.09
C LEU A 519 -25.13 -0.88 2.71
N PHE A 520 -24.16 -1.45 3.43
CA PHE A 520 -24.24 -2.82 3.94
C PHE A 520 -24.32 -2.90 5.47
N GLY A 521 -24.40 -1.77 6.18
CA GLY A 521 -24.31 -1.75 7.63
C GLY A 521 -22.95 -2.24 8.15
N VAL A 522 -22.83 -2.32 9.47
CA VAL A 522 -21.72 -2.98 10.15
C VAL A 522 -21.87 -4.49 9.97
N SER A 523 -21.18 -5.08 8.98
CA SER A 523 -21.28 -6.51 8.66
C SER A 523 -20.05 -7.05 7.91
N ASP A 524 -19.90 -8.39 7.87
CA ASP A 524 -18.87 -9.07 7.09
C ASP A 524 -18.96 -8.74 5.58
N VAL A 525 -20.17 -8.46 5.07
CA VAL A 525 -20.38 -8.03 3.67
C VAL A 525 -19.75 -6.67 3.42
N ALA A 526 -19.86 -5.73 4.36
CA ALA A 526 -19.22 -4.42 4.26
C ALA A 526 -17.70 -4.54 4.22
N VAL A 527 -17.14 -5.42 5.05
CA VAL A 527 -15.70 -5.72 5.06
C VAL A 527 -15.26 -6.27 3.71
N LEU A 528 -15.95 -7.30 3.21
CA LEU A 528 -15.64 -7.91 1.91
C LEU A 528 -15.77 -6.91 0.75
N ALA A 529 -16.79 -6.06 0.75
CA ALA A 529 -16.99 -5.05 -0.27
C ALA A 529 -15.86 -4.00 -0.26
N ALA A 530 -15.44 -3.54 0.92
CA ALA A 530 -14.33 -2.59 1.04
C ALA A 530 -12.99 -3.21 0.59
N VAL A 531 -12.72 -4.44 1.01
CA VAL A 531 -11.53 -5.21 0.60
C VAL A 531 -11.53 -5.47 -0.90
N MET A 532 -12.69 -5.83 -1.48
CA MET A 532 -12.86 -6.07 -2.91
C MET A 532 -12.51 -4.84 -3.75
N VAL A 533 -13.01 -3.66 -3.39
CA VAL A 533 -12.73 -2.41 -4.14
C VAL A 533 -11.23 -2.16 -4.21
N PHE A 534 -10.54 -2.33 -3.09
CA PHE A 534 -9.10 -2.11 -3.02
C PHE A 534 -8.30 -3.19 -3.76
N ALA A 535 -8.71 -4.46 -3.62
CA ALA A 535 -8.09 -5.62 -4.27
C ALA A 535 -8.32 -5.66 -5.79
N ALA A 536 -9.41 -5.08 -6.30
CA ALA A 536 -9.72 -5.04 -7.72
C ALA A 536 -8.75 -4.15 -8.51
N VAL A 537 -8.19 -3.12 -7.90
CA VAL A 537 -7.33 -2.15 -8.59
C VAL A 537 -6.08 -2.79 -9.22
N PRO A 538 -5.23 -3.55 -8.49
CA PRO A 538 -4.09 -4.22 -9.11
C PRO A 538 -4.53 -5.22 -10.19
N LEU A 539 -5.64 -5.94 -10.00
CA LEU A 539 -6.15 -6.87 -11.00
C LEU A 539 -6.46 -6.15 -12.32
N VAL A 540 -7.16 -5.01 -12.27
CA VAL A 540 -7.45 -4.19 -13.47
C VAL A 540 -6.14 -3.68 -14.09
N ARG A 541 -5.26 -3.07 -13.29
CA ARG A 541 -4.02 -2.43 -13.78
C ARG A 541 -3.10 -3.43 -14.48
N TYR A 542 -2.78 -4.53 -13.82
CA TYR A 542 -1.87 -5.53 -14.36
C TYR A 542 -2.49 -6.32 -15.51
N THR A 543 -3.83 -6.45 -15.56
CA THR A 543 -4.52 -6.98 -16.74
C THR A 543 -4.35 -6.05 -17.94
N VAL A 544 -4.56 -4.74 -17.75
CA VAL A 544 -4.34 -3.76 -18.83
C VAL A 544 -2.89 -3.80 -19.29
N GLU A 545 -1.93 -3.68 -18.36
CA GLU A 545 -0.50 -3.69 -18.66
C GLU A 545 -0.07 -4.97 -19.36
N GLY A 546 -0.48 -6.14 -18.85
CA GLY A 546 -0.16 -7.44 -19.43
C GLY A 546 -0.70 -7.63 -20.84
N LEU A 547 -1.90 -7.12 -21.15
CA LEU A 547 -2.49 -7.23 -22.48
C LEU A 547 -1.94 -6.20 -23.47
N THR A 548 -1.57 -5.00 -23.01
CA THR A 548 -0.99 -3.94 -23.86
C THR A 548 0.51 -4.07 -24.04
N GLY A 549 1.21 -4.78 -23.15
CA GLY A 549 2.66 -4.98 -23.20
C GLY A 549 3.11 -6.11 -24.14
N ILE A 550 2.18 -6.72 -24.87
CA ILE A 550 2.48 -7.79 -25.82
C ILE A 550 3.02 -7.18 -27.11
N ALA A 551 4.12 -7.75 -27.62
CA ALA A 551 4.75 -7.41 -28.87
C ALA A 551 3.72 -7.38 -30.03
N PRO A 552 3.60 -6.27 -30.78
CA PRO A 552 2.60 -6.14 -31.85
C PRO A 552 2.79 -7.19 -32.95
N GLU A 553 4.01 -7.64 -33.20
CA GLU A 553 4.37 -8.64 -34.20
C GLU A 553 3.66 -9.98 -33.95
N MET A 554 3.51 -10.38 -32.68
CA MET A 554 2.77 -11.60 -32.31
C MET A 554 1.27 -11.49 -32.64
N LEU A 555 0.71 -10.29 -32.58
CA LEU A 555 -0.69 -10.04 -32.90
C LEU A 555 -0.92 -9.94 -34.41
N GLU A 556 0.02 -9.35 -35.15
CA GLU A 556 0.00 -9.29 -36.61
C GLU A 556 0.14 -10.69 -37.22
N ALA A 557 1.06 -11.51 -36.70
CA ALA A 557 1.19 -12.91 -37.11
C ALA A 557 -0.11 -13.71 -36.89
N GLY A 558 -0.79 -13.52 -35.76
CA GLY A 558 -2.08 -14.13 -35.50
C GLY A 558 -3.17 -13.67 -36.50
N GLN A 559 -3.20 -12.37 -36.80
CA GLN A 559 -4.15 -11.80 -37.76
C GLN A 559 -3.91 -12.28 -39.19
N MET A 560 -2.64 -12.41 -39.60
CA MET A 560 -2.25 -12.98 -40.90
C MET A 560 -2.68 -14.45 -41.04
N ASN A 561 -2.72 -15.19 -39.93
CA ASN A 561 -3.25 -16.56 -39.88
C ASN A 561 -4.79 -16.61 -39.74
N GLY A 562 -5.50 -15.49 -39.92
CA GLY A 562 -6.97 -15.43 -39.87
C GLY A 562 -7.56 -15.49 -38.46
N ALA A 563 -6.76 -15.29 -37.40
CA ALA A 563 -7.28 -15.33 -36.03
C ALA A 563 -8.26 -14.18 -35.76
N THR A 564 -9.49 -14.53 -35.38
CA THR A 564 -10.48 -13.56 -34.91
C THR A 564 -10.03 -12.88 -33.61
N ARG A 565 -10.62 -11.73 -33.26
CA ARG A 565 -10.30 -11.02 -32.02
C ARG A 565 -10.44 -11.89 -30.76
N TRP A 566 -11.41 -12.79 -30.75
CA TRP A 566 -11.66 -13.69 -29.61
C TRP A 566 -10.65 -14.85 -29.58
N GLN A 567 -10.28 -15.40 -30.73
CA GLN A 567 -9.20 -16.38 -30.84
C GLN A 567 -7.86 -15.78 -30.44
N ALA A 568 -7.54 -14.57 -30.93
CA ALA A 568 -6.34 -13.84 -30.55
C ALA A 568 -6.32 -13.53 -29.03
N LEU A 569 -7.45 -13.17 -28.44
CA LEU A 569 -7.54 -12.95 -26.99
C LEU A 569 -7.24 -14.24 -26.21
N ARG A 570 -7.91 -15.35 -26.54
CA ARG A 570 -7.84 -16.60 -25.78
C ARG A 570 -6.54 -17.37 -25.99
N HIS A 571 -5.99 -17.36 -27.20
CA HIS A 571 -4.84 -18.21 -27.56
C HIS A 571 -3.51 -17.45 -27.64
N ILE A 572 -3.53 -16.12 -27.83
CA ILE A 572 -2.31 -15.31 -27.94
C ILE A 572 -2.20 -14.37 -26.73
N ARG A 573 -3.17 -13.48 -26.52
CA ARG A 573 -3.04 -12.41 -25.52
C ARG A 573 -3.07 -12.92 -24.08
N LEU A 574 -4.08 -13.68 -23.69
CA LEU A 574 -4.20 -14.16 -22.31
C LEU A 574 -3.05 -15.07 -21.88
N PRO A 575 -2.59 -16.04 -22.71
CA PRO A 575 -1.44 -16.87 -22.34
C PRO A 575 -0.13 -16.08 -22.19
N LEU A 576 0.12 -15.09 -23.06
CA LEU A 576 1.32 -14.25 -22.97
C LEU A 576 1.24 -13.24 -21.82
N ALA A 577 0.06 -12.73 -21.50
CA ALA A 577 -0.19 -11.82 -20.38
C ALA A 577 -0.21 -12.54 -19.02
N PHE A 578 -0.34 -13.86 -18.98
CA PHE A 578 -0.55 -14.65 -17.77
C PHE A 578 0.48 -14.39 -16.65
N PRO A 579 1.80 -14.31 -16.91
CA PRO A 579 2.77 -14.00 -15.86
C PRO A 579 2.54 -12.63 -15.22
N THR A 580 2.10 -11.64 -16.01
CA THR A 580 1.77 -10.29 -15.51
C THR A 580 0.45 -10.30 -14.75
N LEU A 581 -0.55 -11.07 -15.19
CA LEU A 581 -1.80 -11.29 -14.45
C LEU A 581 -1.55 -11.92 -13.08
N LEU A 582 -0.64 -12.90 -12.98
CA LEU A 582 -0.24 -13.51 -11.71
C LEU A 582 0.40 -12.51 -10.75
N VAL A 583 1.23 -11.59 -11.26
CA VAL A 583 1.77 -10.49 -10.44
C VAL A 583 0.63 -9.61 -9.94
N GLY A 584 -0.35 -9.28 -10.79
CA GLY A 584 -1.55 -8.55 -10.38
C GLY A 584 -2.38 -9.26 -9.31
N PHE A 585 -2.55 -10.58 -9.44
CA PHE A 585 -3.25 -11.41 -8.46
C PHE A 585 -2.51 -11.42 -7.12
N ASN A 586 -1.18 -11.55 -7.14
CA ASN A 586 -0.37 -11.48 -5.92
C ASN A 586 -0.52 -10.13 -5.20
N GLN A 587 -0.44 -9.02 -5.96
CA GLN A 587 -0.66 -7.68 -5.39
C GLN A 587 -2.08 -7.51 -4.85
N SER A 588 -3.08 -8.10 -5.50
CA SER A 588 -4.47 -8.12 -5.03
C SER A 588 -4.61 -8.80 -3.67
N VAL A 589 -3.97 -9.96 -3.47
CA VAL A 589 -3.98 -10.66 -2.19
C VAL A 589 -3.28 -9.85 -1.10
N MET A 590 -2.12 -9.26 -1.37
CA MET A 590 -1.41 -8.43 -0.38
C MET A 590 -2.24 -7.22 0.03
N PHE A 591 -2.87 -6.57 -0.96
CA PHE A 591 -3.74 -5.42 -0.71
C PHE A 591 -4.98 -5.83 0.07
N ALA A 592 -5.53 -7.01 -0.19
CA ALA A 592 -6.65 -7.55 0.56
C ALA A 592 -6.27 -7.83 2.02
N LEU A 593 -5.12 -8.44 2.28
CA LEU A 593 -4.63 -8.70 3.65
C LEU A 593 -4.47 -7.40 4.45
N PHE A 594 -3.87 -6.36 3.87
CA PHE A 594 -3.76 -5.06 4.54
C PHE A 594 -5.11 -4.39 4.75
N MET A 595 -6.00 -4.49 3.77
CA MET A 595 -7.32 -3.88 3.86
C MET A 595 -8.23 -4.60 4.87
N VAL A 596 -8.14 -5.92 5.02
CA VAL A 596 -8.93 -6.67 6.04
C VAL A 596 -8.61 -6.16 7.44
N ILE A 597 -7.34 -5.89 7.71
CA ILE A 597 -6.89 -5.36 9.00
C ILE A 597 -7.46 -3.97 9.28
N ILE A 598 -7.51 -3.12 8.25
CA ILE A 598 -8.13 -1.80 8.30
C ILE A 598 -9.66 -1.92 8.41
N ALA A 599 -10.26 -2.91 7.76
CA ALA A 599 -11.69 -3.13 7.80
C ALA A 599 -12.16 -3.69 9.15
N ALA A 600 -11.28 -4.24 9.97
CA ALA A 600 -11.62 -4.74 11.30
C ALA A 600 -12.25 -3.65 12.19
N PHE A 601 -12.03 -2.36 11.94
CA PHE A 601 -12.70 -1.25 12.66
C PHE A 601 -14.22 -1.22 12.47
N ILE A 602 -14.74 -1.94 11.47
CA ILE A 602 -16.18 -2.15 11.32
C ILE A 602 -16.71 -3.05 12.45
N GLY A 603 -15.87 -3.90 13.05
CA GLY A 603 -16.25 -4.80 14.14
C GLY A 603 -16.24 -6.28 13.73
N THR A 604 -15.12 -6.76 13.17
CA THR A 604 -14.98 -8.15 12.72
C THR A 604 -14.44 -9.07 13.82
N GLN A 605 -14.26 -10.35 13.47
CA GLN A 605 -13.77 -11.41 14.35
C GLN A 605 -12.43 -12.01 13.88
N ASP A 606 -11.65 -11.26 13.10
CA ASP A 606 -10.40 -11.72 12.48
C ASP A 606 -9.13 -11.28 13.25
N LEU A 607 -7.95 -11.56 12.69
CA LEU A 607 -6.65 -11.13 13.25
C LEU A 607 -6.53 -9.60 13.36
N GLY A 608 -7.17 -8.86 12.45
CA GLY A 608 -7.18 -7.41 12.45
C GLY A 608 -7.82 -6.85 13.71
N GLN A 609 -8.93 -7.45 14.16
CA GLN A 609 -9.61 -7.01 15.38
C GLN A 609 -8.77 -7.28 16.63
N GLU A 610 -8.13 -8.45 16.72
CA GLU A 610 -7.22 -8.75 17.83
C GLU A 610 -6.03 -7.80 17.86
N MET A 611 -5.52 -7.39 16.70
CA MET A 611 -4.42 -6.45 16.62
C MET A 611 -4.82 -5.03 17.06
N GLN A 612 -6.06 -4.61 16.79
CA GLN A 612 -6.58 -3.34 17.36
C GLN A 612 -6.69 -3.39 18.88
N ARG A 613 -7.12 -4.54 19.44
CA ARG A 613 -7.15 -4.73 20.89
C ARG A 613 -5.74 -4.71 21.48
N ALA A 614 -4.77 -5.37 20.83
CA ALA A 614 -3.38 -5.35 21.24
C ALA A 614 -2.80 -3.92 21.21
N LEU A 615 -3.12 -3.12 20.19
CA LEU A 615 -2.73 -1.71 20.13
C LEU A 615 -3.36 -0.87 21.25
N SER A 616 -4.65 -1.07 21.52
CA SER A 616 -5.35 -0.36 22.60
C SER A 616 -4.80 -0.74 23.98
N ALA A 617 -4.44 -2.02 24.17
CA ALA A 617 -3.81 -2.53 25.38
C ALA A 617 -2.30 -2.25 25.45
N THR A 618 -1.70 -1.74 24.36
CA THR A 618 -0.25 -1.49 24.27
C THR A 618 0.58 -2.78 24.48
N ASP A 619 0.03 -3.94 24.08
CA ASP A 619 0.65 -5.27 24.20
C ASP A 619 1.47 -5.60 22.94
N VAL A 620 2.80 -5.46 23.07
CA VAL A 620 3.75 -5.62 21.96
C VAL A 620 3.82 -7.07 21.50
N GLY A 621 3.90 -8.01 22.44
CA GLY A 621 4.01 -9.44 22.18
C GLY A 621 2.84 -9.92 21.35
N LYS A 622 1.62 -9.74 21.86
CA LYS A 622 0.40 -10.11 21.11
C LYS A 622 0.32 -9.38 19.77
N GLY A 623 0.63 -8.09 19.75
CA GLY A 623 0.64 -7.26 18.53
C GLY A 623 1.55 -7.78 17.42
N LEU A 624 2.80 -8.12 17.77
CA LEU A 624 3.79 -8.64 16.83
C LEU A 624 3.49 -10.07 16.40
N VAL A 625 3.03 -10.95 17.31
CA VAL A 625 2.59 -12.31 16.96
C VAL A 625 1.50 -12.28 15.90
N LEU A 626 0.47 -11.46 16.09
CA LEU A 626 -0.62 -11.28 15.12
C LEU A 626 -0.11 -10.69 13.80
N GLY A 627 0.80 -9.70 13.88
CA GLY A 627 1.44 -9.10 12.71
C GLY A 627 2.25 -10.10 11.88
N PHE A 628 3.04 -10.95 12.54
CA PHE A 628 3.79 -12.02 11.89
C PHE A 628 2.85 -13.07 11.30
N ALA A 629 1.76 -13.41 11.97
CA ALA A 629 0.77 -14.35 11.42
C ALA A 629 0.21 -13.86 10.07
N VAL A 630 -0.19 -12.58 9.97
CA VAL A 630 -0.66 -12.00 8.70
C VAL A 630 0.49 -11.93 7.68
N ALA A 631 1.70 -11.52 8.09
CA ALA A 631 2.85 -11.47 7.19
C ALA A 631 3.19 -12.85 6.61
N PHE A 632 3.11 -13.91 7.42
CA PHE A 632 3.34 -15.29 6.97
C PHE A 632 2.25 -15.77 6.01
N LEU A 633 0.98 -15.43 6.25
CA LEU A 633 -0.08 -15.68 5.26
C LEU A 633 0.25 -15.00 3.92
N GLY A 634 0.68 -13.74 3.97
CA GLY A 634 1.07 -12.99 2.78
C GLY A 634 2.26 -13.60 2.04
N LEU A 635 3.36 -13.86 2.75
CA LEU A 635 4.58 -14.45 2.21
C LEU A 635 4.37 -15.86 1.66
N MET A 636 3.49 -16.66 2.28
CA MET A 636 3.12 -17.96 1.76
C MET A 636 2.44 -17.84 0.39
N VAL A 637 1.47 -16.94 0.25
CA VAL A 637 0.77 -16.72 -1.03
C VAL A 637 1.71 -16.14 -2.07
N ASP A 638 2.55 -15.17 -1.70
CA ASP A 638 3.58 -14.58 -2.56
C ASP A 638 4.51 -15.66 -3.13
N HIS A 639 5.04 -16.53 -2.27
CA HIS A 639 5.90 -17.64 -2.68
C HIS A 639 5.19 -18.61 -3.64
N LEU A 640 3.95 -19.01 -3.35
CA LEU A 640 3.17 -19.91 -4.23
C LEU A 640 2.95 -19.29 -5.61
N LEU A 641 2.56 -18.01 -5.66
CA LEU A 641 2.26 -17.31 -6.91
C LEU A 641 3.53 -17.03 -7.73
N MET A 642 4.65 -16.66 -7.10
CA MET A 642 5.93 -16.49 -7.78
C MET A 642 6.42 -17.80 -8.39
N ARG A 643 6.36 -18.92 -7.64
CA ARG A 643 6.72 -20.25 -8.17
C ARG A 643 5.85 -20.65 -9.35
N TRP A 644 4.56 -20.32 -9.31
CA TRP A 644 3.67 -20.56 -10.44
C TRP A 644 4.07 -19.74 -11.67
N SER A 645 4.38 -18.45 -11.49
CA SER A 645 4.81 -17.56 -12.57
C SER A 645 6.10 -18.05 -13.25
N ASP A 646 7.10 -18.44 -12.47
CA ASP A 646 8.36 -18.97 -12.99
C ASP A 646 8.18 -20.27 -13.79
N ARG A 647 7.30 -21.16 -13.31
CA ARG A 647 6.99 -22.41 -14.02
C ARG A 647 6.32 -22.13 -15.37
N VAL A 648 5.43 -21.16 -15.45
CA VAL A 648 4.80 -20.79 -16.73
C VAL A 648 5.80 -20.13 -17.68
N ARG A 649 6.66 -19.23 -17.19
CA ARG A 649 7.72 -18.59 -17.99
C ARG A 649 8.68 -19.61 -18.59
N THR A 650 9.13 -20.58 -17.79
CA THR A 650 10.02 -21.65 -18.26
C THR A 650 9.33 -22.59 -19.25
N GLY A 651 8.05 -22.90 -19.04
CA GLY A 651 7.23 -23.66 -19.99
C GLY A 651 7.08 -22.97 -21.35
N ASN A 652 6.80 -21.66 -21.37
CA ASN A 652 6.69 -20.89 -22.61
C ASN A 652 8.02 -20.81 -23.36
N ARG A 653 9.15 -20.62 -22.67
CA ARG A 653 10.48 -20.63 -23.31
C ARG A 653 10.81 -21.97 -23.96
N ARG A 654 10.48 -23.09 -23.32
CA ARG A 654 10.69 -24.43 -23.89
C ARG A 654 9.85 -24.66 -25.15
N ARG A 655 8.62 -24.13 -25.20
CA ARG A 655 7.77 -24.22 -26.40
C ARG A 655 8.26 -23.33 -27.53
N GLN A 656 8.77 -22.13 -27.23
CA GLN A 656 9.34 -21.21 -28.22
C GLN A 656 10.71 -21.67 -28.78
N GLY A 657 11.47 -22.49 -28.05
CA GLY A 657 12.71 -23.08 -28.55
C GLY A 657 12.53 -24.43 -29.25
N ALA A 658 11.30 -24.97 -29.27
CA ALA A 658 10.94 -26.23 -29.93
C ALA A 658 10.06 -26.04 -31.18
N ALA A 659 9.62 -24.80 -31.43
CA ALA A 659 9.00 -24.33 -32.67
C ALA A 659 10.03 -23.48 -33.41
#